data_AF-A0A3N7HKS2-F1
#
_entry.id   AF-A0A3N7HKS2-F1
#
_cell.length_a   1.000
_cell.length_b   1.000
_cell.length_c   1.000
_cell.angle_alpha   90.00
_cell.angle_beta   90.00
_cell.angle_gamma   90.00
#
_symmetry.space_group_name_H-M   'P 1'
#
loop_
_entity.id
_entity.type
_entity.pdbx_description
1 polymer ?
#
loop_
_entity_poly.entity_id
_entity_poly.type
_entity_poly.pdbx_seq_one_letter_code
_entity_poly.pdbx_strand_id
1 'polypeptide(L)'
;MSLRTVLLAAVLLGLAGIAAAAESPDSTDAAFGALLAMPGAQPHEGGWIIPEQADPAPPNEEALIARLRDLKKAGANFNAMRHRGTLLAHAIRAGKDRTAIWLLNNGADPKHVLFANERSAYDLATESQRAAVKSVLEAKFGFKPSPPKAAGQAATPAAAPKAAETPKSRQQQTIELMDRLLGPARRPTEAGRQEWQKFASTLSREDYVATFRDGERLQELVRLVRDTDGGLEGALSPLPVDLVRRQAQGIAELLAEVSYPLYSSADQPLTFTAASRNWPALWKRIDQRLNYERYPDLAGRVPPALWAGLFASGYAKHDAEVTGCLLSAASADSLKAFWPDFLRHFSDAREQATSLVLANYRFARERSPCYYASGPAEVLKKLAFLREQGVSRPVSGLRMSRLQESGDPSLATALRALSAPVPAAPRLRKALLSCTLSLNDAWLSALIKARTVGWGIPPVTVQAIGVPGQDRCGLALSGDGYGESSDTYDDFFNGPGREGSTRCADLPDDGEIWIEKAGTISPVDSGSDTRGSGFIFRTVLDQKTGKRYLLDPGKRGALCSQSWELPNAYEWQAGPRGPALRPSGDDALVDGLLREQCREVAESQSLSCQGIGVLGEYESGAEPEAKDVLAMLREGEAVPIQRLVDVVGVERKKAYQAAIAARDRNEMRRLLSMGIAARWTAAEIRALGPAELPLEEKRRRIALLFANADQLDLAMSEDRFGLTESLLGWLPMQDWGPVLRLIERSPDLWRGAAGALRDAAEKAGRGDLACGVDRAQGYLCGGGVRLD
;
A
#
# COMPACT_ATOMS: atom_id res chain seq x y z
N MET A 1 -43.11 70.79 34.13
CA MET A 1 -43.28 69.42 33.56
C MET A 1 -41.98 69.07 32.87
N SER A 2 -41.26 68.09 33.43
CA SER A 2 -39.80 67.97 33.29
C SER A 2 -39.40 66.88 32.29
N LEU A 3 -38.33 67.18 31.56
CA LEU A 3 -37.59 66.45 30.51
C LEU A 3 -37.25 64.96 30.77
N ARG A 4 -37.70 64.36 31.88
CA ARG A 4 -37.33 62.99 32.30
C ARG A 4 -38.21 61.88 31.71
N THR A 5 -39.39 62.19 31.17
CA THR A 5 -40.29 61.13 30.63
C THR A 5 -40.10 60.86 29.14
N VAL A 6 -39.42 61.75 28.40
CA VAL A 6 -39.19 61.59 26.94
C VAL A 6 -37.91 60.80 26.65
N LEU A 7 -36.95 60.72 27.58
CA LEU A 7 -35.71 59.96 27.36
C LEU A 7 -35.83 58.44 27.61
N LEU A 8 -36.84 57.97 28.37
CA LEU A 8 -37.00 56.53 28.65
C LEU A 8 -37.72 55.76 27.53
N ALA A 9 -38.46 56.44 26.65
CA ALA A 9 -39.09 55.81 25.49
C ALA A 9 -38.13 55.66 24.28
N ALA A 10 -37.08 56.50 24.20
CA ALA A 10 -36.11 56.46 23.11
C ALA A 10 -34.98 55.43 23.30
N VAL A 11 -34.72 54.97 24.53
CA VAL A 11 -33.68 53.95 24.81
C VAL A 11 -34.24 52.51 24.76
N LEU A 12 -35.56 52.33 24.87
CA LEU A 12 -36.21 51.00 24.75
C LEU A 12 -36.71 50.67 23.34
N LEU A 13 -36.62 51.60 22.38
CA LEU A 13 -36.95 51.38 20.96
C LEU A 13 -35.71 51.37 20.03
N GLY A 14 -34.50 51.45 20.59
CA GLY A 14 -33.23 51.44 19.84
C GLY A 14 -32.49 50.09 19.81
N LEU A 15 -33.05 49.02 20.40
CA LEU A 15 -32.45 47.68 20.43
C LEU A 15 -33.18 46.62 19.58
N ALA A 16 -34.21 47.02 18.84
CA ALA A 16 -34.79 46.19 17.79
C ALA A 16 -34.20 46.63 16.44
N GLY A 17 -33.02 46.11 16.07
CA GLY A 17 -32.48 46.48 14.77
C GLY A 17 -31.07 46.06 14.37
N ILE A 18 -30.38 45.18 15.09
CA ILE A 18 -29.31 44.36 14.48
C ILE A 18 -29.35 42.98 15.13
N ALA A 19 -30.43 42.23 14.89
CA ALA A 19 -30.28 40.79 14.81
C ALA A 19 -29.43 40.55 13.55
N ALA A 20 -28.13 40.31 13.73
CA ALA A 20 -27.44 39.49 12.75
C ALA A 20 -28.28 38.22 12.66
N ALA A 21 -29.01 38.05 11.56
CA ALA A 21 -29.82 36.85 11.36
C ALA A 21 -28.88 35.67 11.58
N ALA A 22 -29.12 34.89 12.64
CA ALA A 22 -28.40 33.65 12.85
C ALA A 22 -28.55 32.84 11.57
N GLU A 23 -27.46 32.23 11.09
CA GLU A 23 -27.48 31.45 9.86
C GLU A 23 -28.64 30.44 9.92
N SER A 24 -29.46 30.42 8.87
CA SER A 24 -30.65 29.58 8.74
C SER A 24 -30.32 28.41 7.80
N PRO A 25 -30.19 27.18 8.32
CA PRO A 25 -29.97 26.00 7.49
C PRO A 25 -31.09 25.77 6.48
N ASP A 26 -32.34 26.05 6.84
CA ASP A 26 -33.50 25.87 5.94
C ASP A 26 -33.48 26.89 4.80
N SER A 27 -33.15 28.15 5.10
CA SER A 27 -33.00 29.19 4.06
C SER A 27 -31.80 28.91 3.15
N THR A 28 -30.74 28.29 3.69
CA THR A 28 -29.59 27.82 2.92
C THR A 28 -29.99 26.71 1.97
N ASP A 29 -30.67 25.67 2.46
CA ASP A 29 -31.12 24.55 1.64
C ASP A 29 -32.12 25.02 0.56
N ALA A 30 -33.02 25.96 0.88
CA ALA A 30 -33.92 26.58 -0.10
C ALA A 30 -33.17 27.39 -1.19
N ALA A 31 -32.04 28.01 -0.86
CA ALA A 31 -31.22 28.74 -1.82
C ALA A 31 -30.54 27.78 -2.81
N PHE A 32 -30.04 26.65 -2.31
CA PHE A 32 -29.52 25.57 -3.15
C PHE A 32 -30.63 24.94 -3.99
N GLY A 33 -31.79 24.63 -3.41
CA GLY A 33 -32.94 24.11 -4.13
C GLY A 33 -33.38 25.02 -5.28
N ALA A 34 -33.44 26.33 -5.06
CA ALA A 34 -33.80 27.31 -6.10
C ALA A 34 -32.81 27.34 -7.27
N LEU A 35 -31.51 27.22 -6.99
CA LEU A 35 -30.46 27.19 -8.03
C LEU A 35 -30.45 25.85 -8.77
N LEU A 36 -30.47 24.72 -8.04
CA LEU A 36 -30.39 23.37 -8.60
C LEU A 36 -31.64 22.97 -9.37
N ALA A 37 -32.78 23.61 -9.12
CA ALA A 37 -33.98 23.45 -9.93
C ALA A 37 -33.86 24.07 -11.34
N MET A 38 -32.84 24.91 -11.60
CA MET A 38 -32.65 25.51 -12.93
C MET A 38 -32.09 24.49 -13.94
N PRO A 39 -32.51 24.57 -15.23
CA PRO A 39 -31.91 23.77 -16.29
C PRO A 39 -30.39 23.98 -16.40
N GLY A 40 -29.66 22.87 -16.46
CA GLY A 40 -28.20 22.84 -16.52
C GLY A 40 -27.48 23.06 -15.18
N ALA A 41 -28.21 23.31 -14.08
CA ALA A 41 -27.65 23.37 -12.72
C ALA A 41 -27.71 22.04 -11.97
N GLN A 42 -28.39 21.05 -12.54
CA GLN A 42 -28.41 19.67 -12.05
C GLN A 42 -27.11 18.95 -12.44
N PRO A 43 -26.56 18.07 -11.59
CA PRO A 43 -25.32 17.36 -11.93
C PRO A 43 -25.56 16.13 -12.82
N HIS A 44 -24.51 15.68 -13.51
CA HIS A 44 -24.64 14.77 -14.66
C HIS A 44 -24.88 13.29 -14.30
N GLU A 45 -24.37 12.78 -13.17
CA GLU A 45 -24.61 11.42 -12.66
C GLU A 45 -24.65 11.38 -11.12
N GLY A 46 -25.20 10.30 -10.53
CA GLY A 46 -25.44 10.10 -9.10
C GLY A 46 -26.93 10.19 -8.71
N GLY A 47 -27.35 9.48 -7.66
CA GLY A 47 -28.73 9.54 -7.15
C GLY A 47 -29.02 10.88 -6.47
N TRP A 48 -29.31 11.93 -7.26
CA TRP A 48 -29.71 13.24 -6.75
C TRP A 48 -31.14 13.18 -6.26
N ILE A 49 -31.34 13.03 -4.95
CA ILE A 49 -32.64 13.27 -4.35
C ILE A 49 -32.75 14.78 -4.10
N ILE A 50 -33.21 15.51 -5.11
CA ILE A 50 -33.79 16.83 -4.88
C ILE A 50 -35.09 16.56 -4.13
N PRO A 51 -35.29 17.05 -2.89
CA PRO A 51 -36.51 16.79 -2.15
C PRO A 51 -37.72 17.18 -3.00
N GLU A 52 -38.74 16.32 -3.07
CA GLU A 52 -39.94 16.50 -3.93
C GLU A 52 -40.71 17.83 -3.68
N GLN A 53 -40.34 18.60 -2.66
CA GLN A 53 -40.94 19.89 -2.29
C GLN A 53 -40.11 21.10 -2.73
N ALA A 54 -39.33 21.01 -3.81
CA ALA A 54 -38.73 22.21 -4.39
C ALA A 54 -39.81 23.06 -5.05
N ASP A 55 -40.00 24.29 -4.55
CA ASP A 55 -40.72 25.36 -5.26
C ASP A 55 -40.37 25.35 -6.76
N PRO A 56 -41.32 25.71 -7.65
CA PRO A 56 -41.11 25.66 -9.10
C PRO A 56 -39.80 26.37 -9.49
N ALA A 57 -39.08 25.75 -10.42
CA ALA A 57 -37.82 26.27 -10.93
C ALA A 57 -37.98 27.74 -11.33
N PRO A 58 -37.11 28.65 -10.86
CA PRO A 58 -37.16 30.04 -11.28
C PRO A 58 -37.07 30.12 -12.82
N PRO A 59 -37.95 30.90 -13.48
CA PRO A 59 -38.05 30.91 -14.95
C PRO A 59 -36.81 31.49 -15.63
N ASN A 60 -35.99 32.27 -14.92
CA ASN A 60 -34.76 32.89 -15.40
C ASN A 60 -33.85 33.31 -14.23
N GLU A 61 -32.63 33.77 -14.54
CA GLU A 61 -31.67 34.23 -13.53
C GLU A 61 -32.13 35.45 -12.72
N GLU A 62 -32.99 36.31 -13.26
CA GLU A 62 -33.50 37.48 -12.54
C GLU A 62 -34.45 37.07 -11.41
N ALA A 63 -35.34 36.12 -11.69
CA ALA A 63 -36.20 35.50 -10.69
C ALA A 63 -35.40 34.71 -9.65
N LEU A 64 -34.33 34.01 -10.07
CA LEU A 64 -33.41 33.33 -9.15
C LEU A 64 -32.72 34.33 -8.20
N ILE A 65 -32.14 35.41 -8.74
CA ILE A 65 -31.46 36.44 -7.95
C ILE A 65 -32.43 37.12 -6.96
N ALA A 66 -33.68 37.40 -7.38
CA ALA A 66 -34.69 37.95 -6.48
C ALA A 66 -34.97 37.01 -5.30
N ARG A 67 -35.09 35.71 -5.58
CA ARG A 67 -35.31 34.70 -4.55
C ARG A 67 -34.10 34.52 -3.62
N LEU A 68 -32.89 34.44 -4.16
CA LEU A 68 -31.66 34.36 -3.37
C LEU A 68 -31.48 35.58 -2.46
N ARG A 69 -31.93 36.77 -2.90
CA ARG A 69 -31.91 37.98 -2.09
C ARG A 69 -32.81 37.86 -0.85
N ASP A 70 -34.01 37.33 -1.01
CA ASP A 70 -34.94 37.14 0.10
C ASP A 70 -34.44 36.06 1.06
N LEU A 71 -33.90 34.96 0.52
CA LEU A 71 -33.29 33.89 1.32
C LEU A 71 -32.05 34.36 2.08
N LYS A 72 -31.24 35.25 1.50
CA LYS A 72 -30.13 35.88 2.21
C LYS A 72 -30.60 36.72 3.39
N LYS A 73 -31.69 37.49 3.23
CA LYS A 73 -32.29 38.25 4.34
C LYS A 73 -32.83 37.33 5.44
N ALA A 74 -33.29 36.14 5.06
CA ALA A 74 -33.72 35.09 5.98
C ALA A 74 -32.55 34.30 6.63
N GLY A 75 -31.29 34.65 6.31
CA GLY A 75 -30.10 34.06 6.94
C GLY A 75 -29.44 32.93 6.15
N ALA A 76 -29.70 32.79 4.83
CA ALA A 76 -29.02 31.79 4.01
C ALA A 76 -27.49 32.02 3.97
N ASN A 77 -26.71 30.98 4.24
CA ASN A 77 -25.24 31.00 4.16
C ASN A 77 -24.78 30.63 2.74
N PHE A 78 -24.27 31.61 1.99
CA PHE A 78 -23.81 31.39 0.62
C PHE A 78 -22.47 30.67 0.50
N ASN A 79 -21.77 30.50 1.61
CA ASN A 79 -20.51 29.77 1.69
C ASN A 79 -20.68 28.35 2.23
N ALA A 80 -21.92 27.98 2.60
CA ALA A 80 -22.22 26.60 2.95
C ALA A 80 -21.94 25.68 1.74
N MET A 81 -21.47 24.48 2.04
CA MET A 81 -21.17 23.48 1.03
C MET A 81 -22.35 22.52 0.90
N ARG A 82 -22.88 22.40 -0.32
CA ARG A 82 -23.81 21.32 -0.68
C ARG A 82 -23.36 20.69 -1.98
N HIS A 83 -23.40 19.37 -2.06
CA HIS A 83 -23.10 18.62 -3.27
C HIS A 83 -21.72 18.99 -3.84
N ARG A 84 -20.74 19.08 -2.94
CA ARG A 84 -19.33 19.42 -3.20
C ARG A 84 -19.09 20.77 -3.91
N GLY A 85 -20.02 21.72 -3.76
CA GLY A 85 -19.83 23.10 -4.18
C GLY A 85 -20.59 24.10 -3.32
N THR A 86 -20.13 25.35 -3.29
CA THR A 86 -20.97 26.45 -2.81
C THR A 86 -21.99 26.85 -3.87
N LEU A 87 -22.95 27.72 -3.50
CA LEU A 87 -23.87 28.31 -4.48
C LEU A 87 -23.13 28.96 -5.65
N LEU A 88 -21.99 29.60 -5.38
CA LEU A 88 -21.13 30.21 -6.40
C LEU A 88 -20.57 29.15 -7.35
N ALA A 89 -20.10 28.02 -6.82
CA ALA A 89 -19.58 26.91 -7.62
C ALA A 89 -20.62 26.39 -8.62
N HIS A 90 -21.83 26.12 -8.12
CA HIS A 90 -22.92 25.58 -8.94
C HIS A 90 -23.39 26.61 -9.98
N ALA A 91 -23.46 27.90 -9.64
CA ALA A 91 -23.82 28.94 -10.60
C ALA A 91 -22.82 29.04 -11.77
N ILE A 92 -21.51 28.93 -11.50
CA ILE A 92 -20.46 28.96 -12.54
C ILE A 92 -20.56 27.75 -13.47
N ARG A 93 -20.73 26.54 -12.91
CA ARG A 93 -20.89 25.30 -13.68
C ARG A 93 -22.11 25.38 -14.61
N ALA A 94 -23.24 25.77 -14.04
CA ALA A 94 -24.52 25.90 -14.72
C ALA A 94 -24.60 27.03 -15.75
N GLY A 95 -23.55 27.84 -15.88
CA GLY A 95 -23.50 28.99 -16.78
C GLY A 95 -24.44 30.12 -16.41
N LYS A 96 -24.73 30.27 -15.11
CA LYS A 96 -25.55 31.36 -14.57
C LYS A 96 -24.66 32.54 -14.20
N ASP A 97 -24.07 33.17 -15.22
CA ASP A 97 -23.04 34.21 -15.05
C ASP A 97 -23.55 35.41 -14.25
N ARG A 98 -24.81 35.84 -14.48
CA ARG A 98 -25.42 36.97 -13.73
C ARG A 98 -25.58 36.61 -12.26
N THR A 99 -25.98 35.38 -11.98
CA THR A 99 -26.15 34.83 -10.63
C THR A 99 -24.81 34.69 -9.92
N ALA A 100 -23.78 34.14 -10.58
CA ALA A 100 -22.43 34.00 -10.04
C ALA A 100 -21.82 35.36 -9.66
N ILE A 101 -21.93 36.36 -10.56
CA ILE A 101 -21.48 37.73 -10.29
C ILE A 101 -22.27 38.34 -9.13
N TRP A 102 -23.58 38.11 -9.07
CA TRP A 102 -24.41 38.58 -7.96
C TRP A 102 -23.99 37.95 -6.62
N LEU A 103 -23.74 36.64 -6.58
CA LEU A 103 -23.27 35.92 -5.39
C LEU A 103 -21.92 36.46 -4.89
N LEU A 104 -20.96 36.70 -5.79
CA LEU A 104 -19.67 37.34 -5.47
C LEU A 104 -19.86 38.72 -4.84
N ASN A 105 -20.80 39.52 -5.36
CA ASN A 105 -21.12 40.83 -4.80
C ASN A 105 -21.88 40.76 -3.47
N ASN A 106 -22.34 39.58 -3.07
CA ASN A 106 -23.20 39.36 -1.92
C ASN A 106 -22.62 38.35 -0.92
N GLY A 107 -21.30 38.30 -0.78
CA GLY A 107 -20.65 37.61 0.34
C GLY A 107 -20.33 36.13 0.10
N ALA A 108 -20.45 35.65 -1.13
CA ALA A 108 -19.85 34.37 -1.51
C ALA A 108 -18.32 34.51 -1.61
N ASP A 109 -17.58 33.64 -0.92
CA ASP A 109 -16.12 33.61 -0.91
C ASP A 109 -15.60 32.84 -2.14
N PRO A 110 -14.91 33.51 -3.08
CA PRO A 110 -14.36 32.87 -4.27
C PRO A 110 -13.20 31.90 -4.00
N LYS A 111 -12.71 31.81 -2.76
CA LYS A 111 -11.70 30.81 -2.35
C LYS A 111 -12.32 29.55 -1.76
N HIS A 112 -13.58 29.62 -1.30
CA HIS A 112 -14.26 28.53 -0.62
C HIS A 112 -15.28 27.88 -1.56
N VAL A 113 -14.83 27.12 -2.56
CA VAL A 113 -15.67 26.78 -3.72
C VAL A 113 -15.91 25.28 -3.86
N LEU A 114 -15.06 24.44 -3.27
CA LEU A 114 -15.12 22.97 -3.41
C LEU A 114 -14.76 22.25 -2.10
N PHE A 115 -15.27 21.02 -1.99
CA PHE A 115 -15.15 20.16 -0.80
C PHE A 115 -13.70 19.75 -0.47
N ALA A 116 -12.80 19.76 -1.46
CA ALA A 116 -11.41 19.37 -1.31
C ALA A 116 -10.42 20.55 -1.15
N ASN A 117 -10.90 21.81 -1.04
CA ASN A 117 -10.06 23.02 -0.86
C ASN A 117 -8.96 23.28 -1.93
N GLU A 118 -8.90 22.52 -3.04
CA GLU A 118 -7.81 22.62 -4.02
C GLU A 118 -8.11 23.51 -5.24
N ARG A 119 -9.35 23.95 -5.47
CA ARG A 119 -9.69 24.85 -6.60
C ARG A 119 -10.52 26.05 -6.17
N SER A 120 -10.20 27.20 -6.73
CA SER A 120 -10.90 28.47 -6.55
C SER A 120 -12.01 28.68 -7.58
N ALA A 121 -12.84 29.71 -7.38
CA ALA A 121 -13.86 30.12 -8.35
C ALA A 121 -13.22 30.52 -9.69
N TYR A 122 -11.95 30.95 -9.66
CA TYR A 122 -11.20 31.36 -10.85
C TYR A 122 -10.81 30.17 -11.73
N ASP A 123 -10.37 29.07 -11.10
CA ASP A 123 -10.05 27.82 -11.79
C ASP A 123 -11.32 27.28 -12.45
N LEU A 124 -12.43 27.26 -11.70
CA LEU A 124 -13.73 26.80 -12.18
C LEU A 124 -14.27 27.65 -13.34
N ALA A 125 -14.16 28.98 -13.25
CA ALA A 125 -14.57 29.89 -14.31
C ALA A 125 -13.70 29.74 -15.57
N THR A 126 -12.42 29.37 -15.42
CA THR A 126 -11.51 29.12 -16.54
C THR A 126 -11.84 27.81 -17.26
N GLU A 127 -12.02 26.72 -16.50
CA GLU A 127 -12.41 25.40 -17.03
C GLU A 127 -13.78 25.45 -17.73
N SER A 128 -14.74 26.16 -17.14
CA SER A 128 -16.11 26.29 -17.67
C SER A 128 -16.25 27.43 -18.70
N GLN A 129 -15.15 28.05 -19.13
CA GLN A 129 -15.11 29.14 -20.14
C GLN A 129 -16.02 30.35 -19.82
N ARG A 130 -16.11 30.75 -18.54
CA ARG A 130 -16.96 31.86 -18.06
C ARG A 130 -16.20 33.19 -18.02
N ALA A 131 -16.01 33.80 -19.20
CA ALA A 131 -15.21 35.02 -19.36
C ALA A 131 -15.67 36.21 -18.48
N ALA A 132 -16.99 36.39 -18.33
CA ALA A 132 -17.55 37.48 -17.54
C ALA A 132 -17.28 37.32 -16.03
N VAL A 133 -17.47 36.12 -15.49
CA VAL A 133 -17.18 35.81 -14.07
C VAL A 133 -15.68 35.93 -13.79
N LYS A 134 -14.84 35.42 -14.71
CA LYS A 134 -13.38 35.52 -14.62
C LYS A 134 -12.90 36.96 -14.51
N SER A 135 -13.41 37.86 -15.34
CA SER A 135 -13.08 39.29 -15.30
C SER A 135 -13.41 39.93 -13.94
N VAL A 136 -14.54 39.58 -13.34
CA VAL A 136 -14.93 40.07 -12.00
C VAL A 136 -13.99 39.53 -10.91
N LEU A 137 -13.58 38.26 -10.99
CA LEU A 137 -12.64 37.65 -10.06
C LEU A 137 -11.25 38.31 -10.12
N GLU A 138 -10.76 38.63 -11.32
CA GLU A 138 -9.50 39.34 -11.53
C GLU A 138 -9.57 40.78 -11.00
N ALA A 139 -10.59 41.52 -11.42
CA ALA A 139 -10.70 42.95 -11.13
C ALA A 139 -11.00 43.26 -9.66
N LYS A 140 -11.85 42.44 -9.00
CA LYS A 140 -12.36 42.73 -7.64
C LYS A 140 -11.70 41.89 -6.55
N PHE A 141 -11.26 40.68 -6.87
CA PHE A 141 -10.73 39.73 -5.89
C PHE A 141 -9.25 39.39 -6.10
N GLY A 142 -8.59 40.00 -7.09
CA GLY A 142 -7.14 39.95 -7.27
C GLY A 142 -6.61 38.60 -7.72
N PHE A 143 -7.46 37.72 -8.27
CA PHE A 143 -7.00 36.48 -8.89
C PHE A 143 -6.14 36.80 -10.12
N LYS A 144 -5.05 36.06 -10.28
CA LYS A 144 -4.14 36.17 -11.43
C LYS A 144 -4.10 34.83 -12.15
N PRO A 145 -3.86 34.80 -13.47
CA PRO A 145 -3.60 33.55 -14.16
C PRO A 145 -2.40 32.85 -13.52
N SER A 146 -2.60 31.65 -12.99
CA SER A 146 -1.50 30.78 -12.59
C SER A 146 -0.68 30.40 -13.83
N PRO A 147 0.66 30.36 -13.76
CA PRO A 147 1.47 29.85 -14.85
C PRO A 147 1.05 28.40 -15.13
N PRO A 148 0.97 27.97 -16.40
CA PRO A 148 0.47 26.65 -16.73
C PRO A 148 1.31 25.57 -16.05
N LYS A 149 0.69 24.77 -15.17
CA LYS A 149 1.23 23.46 -14.78
C LYS A 149 1.35 22.66 -16.08
N ALA A 150 2.55 22.18 -16.38
CA ALA A 150 2.85 21.42 -17.59
C ALA A 150 2.03 20.13 -17.62
N ALA A 151 0.83 20.20 -18.20
CA ALA A 151 0.11 19.05 -18.70
C ALA A 151 0.76 18.70 -20.04
N GLY A 152 1.33 17.49 -20.12
CA GLY A 152 1.84 16.96 -21.37
C GLY A 152 0.73 16.92 -22.40
N GLN A 153 0.87 17.72 -23.45
CA GLN A 153 0.22 17.48 -24.73
C GLN A 153 1.10 18.04 -25.84
N ALA A 154 1.32 17.17 -26.82
CA ALA A 154 2.13 17.39 -28.00
C ALA A 154 1.72 18.68 -28.72
N ALA A 155 2.67 19.60 -28.84
CA ALA A 155 2.60 20.67 -29.83
C ALA A 155 3.85 20.55 -30.70
N THR A 156 3.65 20.07 -31.92
CA THR A 156 4.59 20.16 -33.03
C THR A 156 4.99 21.63 -33.20
N PRO A 157 6.28 22.01 -33.09
CA PRO A 157 6.66 23.38 -33.41
C PRO A 157 6.73 23.54 -34.92
N ALA A 158 6.05 24.59 -35.40
CA ALA A 158 6.19 25.10 -36.75
C ALA A 158 7.68 25.39 -37.04
N ALA A 159 8.11 25.02 -38.25
CA ALA A 159 9.47 25.13 -38.71
C ALA A 159 9.97 26.58 -38.74
N ALA A 160 11.05 26.85 -38.01
CA ALA A 160 11.93 27.99 -38.27
C ALA A 160 12.91 27.64 -39.41
N PRO A 161 13.34 28.61 -40.22
CA PRO A 161 14.23 28.35 -41.36
C PRO A 161 15.59 27.81 -40.88
N LYS A 162 15.98 26.66 -41.45
CA LYS A 162 17.24 25.95 -41.18
C LYS A 162 18.44 26.86 -41.45
N ALA A 163 19.19 27.20 -40.41
CA ALA A 163 20.61 27.48 -40.56
C ALA A 163 21.29 26.20 -41.04
N ALA A 164 22.16 26.29 -42.04
CA ALA A 164 22.91 25.16 -42.57
C ALA A 164 23.80 24.57 -41.46
N GLU A 165 23.40 23.41 -40.91
CA GLU A 165 24.22 22.64 -39.98
C GLU A 165 25.49 22.16 -40.71
N THR A 166 26.63 22.45 -40.11
CA THR A 166 27.91 21.85 -40.50
C THR A 166 27.77 20.33 -40.45
N PRO A 167 28.24 19.56 -41.45
CA PRO A 167 28.06 18.11 -41.46
C PRO A 167 28.67 17.49 -40.19
N LYS A 168 27.80 16.97 -39.31
CA LYS A 168 28.21 16.29 -38.08
C LYS A 168 29.08 15.09 -38.43
N SER A 169 30.16 14.87 -37.70
CA SER A 169 31.00 13.68 -37.87
C SER A 169 30.16 12.41 -37.69
N ARG A 170 30.52 11.33 -38.38
CA ARG A 170 29.82 10.03 -38.24
C ARG A 170 29.80 9.54 -36.79
N GLN A 171 30.84 9.83 -36.02
CA GLN A 171 30.91 9.57 -34.58
C GLN A 171 29.82 10.31 -33.81
N GLN A 172 29.65 11.62 -34.04
CA GLN A 172 28.62 12.43 -33.37
C GLN A 172 27.20 11.92 -33.69
N GLN A 173 26.95 11.57 -34.96
CA GLN A 173 25.67 10.99 -35.39
C GLN A 173 25.38 9.65 -34.70
N THR A 174 26.43 8.84 -34.50
CA THR A 174 26.31 7.55 -33.80
C THR A 174 25.94 7.74 -32.34
N ILE A 175 26.60 8.67 -31.65
CA ILE A 175 26.34 8.97 -30.22
C ILE A 175 24.92 9.52 -30.04
N GLU A 176 24.52 10.52 -30.84
CA GLU A 176 23.17 11.09 -30.77
C GLU A 176 22.08 10.04 -31.05
N LEU A 177 22.33 9.13 -31.98
CA LEU A 177 21.43 8.02 -32.24
C LEU A 177 21.32 7.11 -31.01
N MET A 178 22.44 6.66 -30.44
CA MET A 178 22.42 5.79 -29.27
C MET A 178 21.71 6.42 -28.07
N ASP A 179 21.97 7.70 -27.78
CA ASP A 179 21.32 8.44 -26.70
C ASP A 179 19.80 8.52 -26.91
N ARG A 180 19.36 8.80 -28.14
CA ARG A 180 17.93 8.81 -28.50
C ARG A 180 17.28 7.43 -28.35
N LEU A 181 17.95 6.38 -28.84
CA LEU A 181 17.39 5.02 -28.84
C LEU A 181 17.29 4.43 -27.43
N LEU A 182 18.20 4.81 -26.53
CA LEU A 182 18.20 4.35 -25.14
C LEU A 182 17.27 5.16 -24.24
N GLY A 183 17.07 6.45 -24.52
CA GLY A 183 16.23 7.35 -23.75
C GLY A 183 16.65 7.48 -22.27
N PRO A 184 15.83 8.16 -21.42
CA PRO A 184 16.14 8.38 -20.01
C PRO A 184 16.21 7.07 -19.19
N ALA A 185 15.40 6.08 -19.56
CA ALA A 185 15.34 4.77 -18.90
C ALA A 185 16.46 3.81 -19.32
N ARG A 186 17.31 4.21 -20.29
CA ARG A 186 18.43 3.41 -20.83
C ARG A 186 18.03 1.98 -21.25
N ARG A 187 16.86 1.85 -21.88
CA ARG A 187 16.29 0.59 -22.39
C ARG A 187 15.75 0.81 -23.80
N PRO A 188 16.28 0.11 -24.83
CA PRO A 188 15.84 0.30 -26.20
C PRO A 188 14.54 -0.46 -26.49
N THR A 189 13.70 0.11 -27.36
CA THR A 189 12.54 -0.58 -27.94
C THR A 189 12.96 -1.52 -29.06
N GLU A 190 12.09 -2.45 -29.46
CA GLU A 190 12.35 -3.34 -30.60
C GLU A 190 12.59 -2.55 -31.89
N ALA A 191 11.78 -1.53 -32.16
CA ALA A 191 11.99 -0.61 -33.28
C ALA A 191 13.34 0.12 -33.17
N GLY A 192 13.74 0.53 -31.96
CA GLY A 192 15.03 1.15 -31.73
C GLY A 192 16.21 0.22 -32.00
N ARG A 193 16.11 -1.06 -31.66
CA ARG A 193 17.14 -2.06 -31.98
C ARG A 193 17.27 -2.27 -33.50
N GLN A 194 16.16 -2.35 -34.21
CA GLN A 194 16.17 -2.49 -35.67
C GLN A 194 16.73 -1.24 -36.35
N GLU A 195 16.41 -0.05 -35.83
CA GLU A 195 16.98 1.21 -36.28
C GLU A 195 18.51 1.24 -36.06
N TRP A 196 18.98 0.83 -34.87
CA TRP A 196 20.39 0.69 -34.60
C TRP A 196 21.07 -0.29 -35.58
N GLN A 197 20.50 -1.48 -35.77
CA GLN A 197 21.07 -2.48 -36.68
C GLN A 197 21.18 -1.97 -38.12
N LYS A 198 20.16 -1.25 -38.60
CA LYS A 198 20.17 -0.61 -39.92
C LYS A 198 21.20 0.50 -40.02
N PHE A 199 21.38 1.31 -38.97
CA PHE A 199 22.38 2.37 -38.96
C PHE A 199 23.81 1.80 -38.86
N ALA A 200 24.03 0.84 -37.97
CA ALA A 200 25.33 0.24 -37.70
C ALA A 200 25.92 -0.44 -38.95
N SER A 201 25.09 -1.01 -39.83
CA SER A 201 25.53 -1.57 -41.11
C SER A 201 26.04 -0.53 -42.12
N THR A 202 25.78 0.76 -41.89
CA THR A 202 26.29 1.87 -42.72
C THR A 202 27.60 2.46 -42.21
N LEU A 203 28.05 2.07 -41.01
CA LEU A 203 29.30 2.54 -40.43
C LEU A 203 30.49 1.82 -41.06
N SER A 204 31.53 2.57 -41.42
CA SER A 204 32.81 1.96 -41.76
C SER A 204 33.42 1.34 -40.50
N ARG A 205 34.30 0.34 -40.67
CA ARG A 205 35.02 -0.26 -39.54
C ARG A 205 35.81 0.78 -38.75
N GLU A 206 36.41 1.75 -39.44
CA GLU A 206 37.21 2.81 -38.84
C GLU A 206 36.35 3.74 -37.98
N ASP A 207 35.19 4.18 -38.49
CA ASP A 207 34.24 5.02 -37.74
C ASP A 207 33.68 4.29 -36.52
N TYR A 208 33.38 3.00 -36.68
CA TYR A 208 32.89 2.15 -35.60
C TYR A 208 33.92 2.03 -34.48
N VAL A 209 35.17 1.67 -34.82
CA VAL A 209 36.26 1.54 -33.84
C VAL A 209 36.61 2.88 -33.21
N ALA A 210 36.59 3.98 -33.98
CA ALA A 210 36.85 5.31 -33.46
C ALA A 210 35.80 5.72 -32.40
N THR A 211 34.52 5.41 -32.64
CA THR A 211 33.41 5.77 -31.75
C THR A 211 33.52 5.10 -30.38
N PHE A 212 34.04 3.87 -30.31
CA PHE A 212 34.10 3.10 -29.06
C PHE A 212 35.51 2.96 -28.48
N ARG A 213 36.51 3.67 -29.02
CA ARG A 213 37.94 3.47 -28.70
C ARG A 213 38.26 3.62 -27.22
N ASP A 214 37.61 4.55 -26.54
CA ASP A 214 37.80 4.86 -25.11
C ASP A 214 37.04 3.90 -24.18
N GLY A 215 36.06 3.17 -24.71
CA GLY A 215 35.20 2.27 -23.96
C GLY A 215 34.06 2.94 -23.18
N GLU A 216 33.96 4.27 -23.18
CA GLU A 216 32.95 5.01 -22.39
C GLU A 216 31.52 4.66 -22.83
N ARG A 217 31.35 4.39 -24.14
CA ARG A 217 30.05 4.13 -24.77
C ARG A 217 29.80 2.63 -25.03
N LEU A 218 30.72 1.76 -24.64
CA LEU A 218 30.61 0.33 -24.91
C LEU A 218 29.44 -0.32 -24.16
N GLN A 219 29.15 0.14 -22.94
CA GLN A 219 27.99 -0.34 -22.17
C GLN A 219 26.66 0.00 -22.85
N GLU A 220 26.56 1.19 -23.44
CA GLU A 220 25.38 1.64 -24.18
C GLU A 220 25.17 0.81 -25.45
N LEU A 221 26.26 0.50 -26.16
CA LEU A 221 26.25 -0.42 -27.29
C LEU A 221 25.76 -1.81 -26.88
N VAL A 222 26.27 -2.36 -25.76
CA VAL A 222 25.84 -3.67 -25.25
C VAL A 222 24.35 -3.67 -24.92
N ARG A 223 23.82 -2.63 -24.29
CA ARG A 223 22.37 -2.50 -24.01
C ARG A 223 21.52 -2.49 -25.28
N LEU A 224 22.04 -1.95 -26.39
CA LEU A 224 21.35 -1.95 -27.68
C LEU A 224 21.30 -3.33 -28.33
N VAL A 225 22.35 -4.14 -28.18
CA VAL A 225 22.52 -5.37 -28.98
C VAL A 225 22.36 -6.67 -28.20
N ARG A 226 22.37 -6.65 -26.85
CA ARG A 226 22.33 -7.85 -26.00
C ARG A 226 21.08 -8.71 -26.21
N ASP A 227 19.97 -8.08 -26.60
CA ASP A 227 18.66 -8.73 -26.79
C ASP A 227 18.43 -9.22 -28.24
N THR A 228 19.44 -9.16 -29.11
CA THR A 228 19.37 -9.65 -30.50
C THR A 228 20.31 -10.83 -30.66
N ASP A 229 19.82 -11.93 -31.26
CA ASP A 229 20.64 -13.12 -31.51
C ASP A 229 21.84 -12.79 -32.40
N GLY A 230 23.05 -13.09 -31.91
CA GLY A 230 24.30 -12.74 -32.58
C GLY A 230 24.64 -11.25 -32.56
N GLY A 231 23.79 -10.40 -31.98
CA GLY A 231 23.99 -8.95 -31.92
C GLY A 231 25.26 -8.56 -31.19
N LEU A 232 25.59 -9.25 -30.10
CA LEU A 232 26.83 -9.00 -29.35
C LEU A 232 28.08 -9.41 -30.14
N GLU A 233 28.06 -10.52 -30.87
CA GLU A 233 29.19 -10.92 -31.74
C GLU A 233 29.41 -9.86 -32.82
N GLY A 234 28.32 -9.43 -33.49
CA GLY A 234 28.38 -8.37 -34.50
C GLY A 234 28.96 -7.06 -33.94
N ALA A 235 28.60 -6.68 -32.71
CA ALA A 235 29.06 -5.46 -32.08
C ALA A 235 30.50 -5.52 -31.56
N LEU A 236 30.89 -6.64 -30.93
CA LEU A 236 32.23 -6.79 -30.38
C LEU A 236 33.25 -7.16 -31.45
N SER A 237 32.83 -7.77 -32.57
CA SER A 237 33.74 -8.28 -33.59
C SER A 237 34.72 -7.28 -34.20
N PRO A 238 34.30 -6.03 -34.52
CA PRO A 238 35.17 -5.03 -35.12
C PRO A 238 36.13 -4.38 -34.12
N LEU A 239 35.84 -4.48 -32.82
CA LEU A 239 36.57 -3.79 -31.75
C LEU A 239 37.89 -4.49 -31.39
N PRO A 240 38.92 -3.74 -30.96
CA PRO A 240 40.17 -4.30 -30.44
C PRO A 240 39.92 -5.23 -29.25
N VAL A 241 40.58 -6.39 -29.24
CA VAL A 241 40.43 -7.40 -28.17
C VAL A 241 40.78 -6.83 -26.80
N ASP A 242 41.83 -6.02 -26.70
CA ASP A 242 42.24 -5.40 -25.42
C ASP A 242 41.19 -4.43 -24.86
N LEU A 243 40.43 -3.75 -25.72
CA LEU A 243 39.31 -2.91 -25.27
C LEU A 243 38.19 -3.77 -24.68
N VAL A 244 37.82 -4.85 -25.37
CA VAL A 244 36.80 -5.79 -24.89
C VAL A 244 37.22 -6.43 -23.56
N ARG A 245 38.50 -6.82 -23.42
CA ARG A 245 39.05 -7.37 -22.17
C ARG A 245 38.94 -6.39 -21.00
N ARG A 246 39.35 -5.13 -21.19
CA ARG A 246 39.23 -4.09 -20.14
C ARG A 246 37.80 -3.86 -19.68
N GLN A 247 36.82 -4.06 -20.57
CA GLN A 247 35.40 -3.82 -20.30
C GLN A 247 34.60 -5.10 -20.00
N ALA A 248 35.25 -6.26 -20.01
CA ALA A 248 34.58 -7.56 -20.01
C ALA A 248 33.64 -7.78 -18.81
N GLN A 249 34.03 -7.32 -17.62
CA GLN A 249 33.21 -7.42 -16.42
C GLN A 249 31.91 -6.62 -16.56
N GLY A 250 31.97 -5.39 -17.06
CA GLY A 250 30.78 -4.56 -17.29
C GLY A 250 29.86 -5.14 -18.37
N ILE A 251 30.43 -5.74 -19.42
CA ILE A 251 29.66 -6.45 -20.45
C ILE A 251 28.96 -7.68 -19.85
N ALA A 252 29.68 -8.46 -19.04
CA ALA A 252 29.13 -9.64 -18.37
C ALA A 252 27.98 -9.30 -17.43
N GLU A 253 28.09 -8.22 -16.65
CA GLU A 253 27.02 -7.74 -15.77
C GLU A 253 25.77 -7.34 -16.56
N LEU A 254 25.94 -6.63 -17.68
CA LEU A 254 24.83 -6.27 -18.56
C LEU A 254 24.19 -7.48 -19.24
N LEU A 255 24.95 -8.51 -19.59
CA LEU A 255 24.37 -9.74 -20.12
C LEU A 255 23.59 -10.49 -19.04
N ALA A 256 24.16 -10.62 -17.84
CA ALA A 256 23.55 -11.36 -16.73
C ALA A 256 22.23 -10.72 -16.27
N GLU A 257 22.12 -9.39 -16.30
CA GLU A 257 20.90 -8.63 -15.94
C GLU A 257 19.65 -9.10 -16.69
N VAL A 258 19.79 -9.45 -17.98
CA VAL A 258 18.68 -9.82 -18.86
C VAL A 258 18.82 -11.24 -19.42
N SER A 259 19.76 -12.03 -18.88
CA SER A 259 19.83 -13.46 -19.15
C SER A 259 18.79 -14.17 -18.29
N TYR A 260 17.79 -14.78 -18.91
CA TYR A 260 16.84 -15.64 -18.23
C TYR A 260 16.28 -16.71 -19.18
N PRO A 261 15.81 -17.84 -18.63
CA PRO A 261 15.02 -18.81 -19.38
C PRO A 261 13.64 -18.23 -19.73
N LEU A 262 13.16 -18.54 -20.92
CA LEU A 262 11.81 -18.27 -21.39
C LEU A 262 11.01 -19.55 -21.23
N TYR A 263 10.15 -19.55 -20.22
CA TYR A 263 9.30 -20.67 -19.94
C TYR A 263 7.96 -20.52 -20.67
N SER A 264 7.58 -21.56 -21.41
CA SER A 264 6.28 -21.65 -22.09
C SER A 264 5.32 -22.54 -21.28
N SER A 265 4.02 -22.46 -21.58
CA SER A 265 3.06 -23.49 -21.16
C SER A 265 3.54 -24.89 -21.53
N ALA A 266 3.03 -25.89 -20.80
CA ALA A 266 3.54 -27.24 -20.54
C ALA A 266 4.08 -28.08 -21.73
N ASP A 267 3.91 -27.65 -22.97
CA ASP A 267 4.18 -28.42 -24.19
C ASP A 267 5.26 -27.83 -25.12
N GLN A 268 5.83 -26.64 -24.84
CA GLN A 268 6.95 -26.13 -25.64
C GLN A 268 8.31 -26.34 -24.96
N PRO A 269 9.38 -26.59 -25.76
CA PRO A 269 10.72 -26.71 -25.22
C PRO A 269 11.14 -25.42 -24.52
N LEU A 270 11.88 -25.58 -23.42
CA LEU A 270 12.53 -24.49 -22.71
C LEU A 270 13.41 -23.70 -23.70
N THR A 271 13.15 -22.40 -23.82
CA THR A 271 14.00 -21.49 -24.59
C THR A 271 14.70 -20.52 -23.65
N PHE A 272 15.63 -19.74 -24.18
CA PHE A 272 16.39 -18.74 -23.42
C PHE A 272 16.28 -17.39 -24.12
N THR A 273 16.59 -16.30 -23.43
CA THR A 273 16.73 -14.99 -24.09
C THR A 273 17.90 -14.98 -25.08
N ALA A 274 17.90 -14.01 -26.00
CA ALA A 274 19.06 -13.76 -26.85
C ALA A 274 20.31 -13.41 -26.02
N ALA A 275 20.15 -12.66 -24.93
CA ALA A 275 21.24 -12.33 -24.01
C ALA A 275 21.90 -13.59 -23.42
N SER A 276 21.09 -14.55 -22.95
CA SER A 276 21.55 -15.85 -22.48
C SER A 276 22.34 -16.64 -23.55
N ARG A 277 22.03 -16.46 -24.84
CA ARG A 277 22.74 -17.10 -25.96
C ARG A 277 23.96 -16.34 -26.45
N ASN A 278 24.09 -15.05 -26.11
CA ASN A 278 25.15 -14.17 -26.59
C ASN A 278 26.47 -14.28 -25.78
N TRP A 279 26.48 -14.95 -24.63
CA TRP A 279 27.68 -15.18 -23.81
C TRP A 279 28.93 -15.68 -24.55
N PRO A 280 28.85 -16.60 -25.52
CA PRO A 280 30.02 -17.06 -26.28
C PRO A 280 30.75 -15.93 -27.01
N ALA A 281 30.05 -14.85 -27.41
CA ALA A 281 30.67 -13.71 -28.08
C ALA A 281 31.64 -12.96 -27.15
N LEU A 282 31.35 -12.92 -25.85
CA LEU A 282 32.26 -12.37 -24.85
C LEU A 282 33.38 -13.37 -24.53
N TRP A 283 33.03 -14.62 -24.20
CA TRP A 283 34.01 -15.63 -23.75
C TRP A 283 35.09 -15.94 -24.79
N LYS A 284 34.77 -15.92 -26.09
CA LYS A 284 35.76 -16.14 -27.16
C LYS A 284 36.85 -15.06 -27.23
N ARG A 285 36.60 -13.88 -26.63
CA ARG A 285 37.48 -12.70 -26.73
C ARG A 285 38.26 -12.42 -25.46
N ILE A 286 38.00 -13.17 -24.40
CA ILE A 286 38.65 -12.99 -23.10
C ILE A 286 39.35 -14.28 -22.68
N ASP A 287 40.47 -14.11 -22.02
CA ASP A 287 41.23 -15.15 -21.32
C ASP A 287 41.24 -14.93 -19.80
N GLN A 288 40.85 -13.73 -19.35
CA GLN A 288 40.70 -13.39 -17.93
C GLN A 288 39.45 -14.02 -17.31
N ARG A 289 39.53 -14.31 -16.01
CA ARG A 289 38.38 -14.73 -15.21
C ARG A 289 37.44 -13.54 -14.94
N LEU A 290 36.13 -13.82 -14.94
CA LEU A 290 35.07 -12.87 -14.60
C LEU A 290 34.59 -13.11 -13.16
N ASN A 291 34.11 -12.06 -12.49
CA ASN A 291 33.45 -12.17 -11.20
C ASN A 291 31.94 -12.33 -11.39
N TYR A 292 31.41 -13.44 -10.87
CA TYR A 292 29.98 -13.80 -10.94
C TYR A 292 29.23 -13.70 -9.60
N GLU A 293 29.82 -13.13 -8.55
CA GLU A 293 29.23 -13.06 -7.22
C GLU A 293 27.86 -12.36 -7.18
N ARG A 294 27.62 -11.38 -8.06
CA ARG A 294 26.33 -10.68 -8.20
C ARG A 294 25.23 -11.52 -8.85
N TYR A 295 25.61 -12.56 -9.59
CA TYR A 295 24.71 -13.44 -10.34
C TYR A 295 25.05 -14.90 -10.06
N PRO A 296 24.92 -15.34 -8.79
CA PRO A 296 25.29 -16.69 -8.40
C PRO A 296 24.45 -17.75 -9.11
N ASP A 297 23.26 -17.41 -9.61
CA ASP A 297 22.31 -18.28 -10.31
C ASP A 297 22.44 -18.24 -11.85
N LEU A 298 23.51 -17.63 -12.39
CA LEU A 298 23.71 -17.50 -13.84
C LEU A 298 23.69 -18.85 -14.58
N ALA A 299 24.12 -19.94 -13.94
CA ALA A 299 24.09 -21.27 -14.56
C ALA A 299 22.66 -21.75 -14.87
N GLY A 300 21.64 -21.32 -14.11
CA GLY A 300 20.22 -21.56 -14.43
C GLY A 300 19.66 -20.60 -15.50
N ARG A 301 20.38 -19.53 -15.81
CA ARG A 301 19.96 -18.46 -16.72
C ARG A 301 20.52 -18.57 -18.14
N VAL A 302 21.47 -19.47 -18.36
CA VAL A 302 22.08 -19.72 -19.67
C VAL A 302 21.82 -21.16 -20.13
N PRO A 303 21.81 -21.44 -21.45
CA PRO A 303 21.69 -22.81 -21.95
C PRO A 303 22.74 -23.75 -21.35
N PRO A 304 22.39 -24.98 -20.95
CA PRO A 304 23.36 -25.95 -20.39
C PRO A 304 24.55 -26.23 -21.31
N ALA A 305 24.34 -26.18 -22.63
CA ALA A 305 25.41 -26.32 -23.63
C ALA A 305 26.52 -25.26 -23.51
N LEU A 306 26.27 -24.17 -22.77
CA LEU A 306 27.21 -23.09 -22.52
C LEU A 306 27.95 -23.22 -21.18
N TRP A 307 27.63 -24.21 -20.33
CA TRP A 307 28.27 -24.35 -19.02
C TRP A 307 29.78 -24.53 -19.10
N ALA A 308 30.30 -25.30 -20.06
CA ALA A 308 31.75 -25.45 -20.22
C ALA A 308 32.45 -24.08 -20.37
N GLY A 309 31.86 -23.15 -21.15
CA GLY A 309 32.36 -21.78 -21.29
C GLY A 309 32.20 -20.95 -20.02
N LEU A 310 31.04 -21.05 -19.36
CA LEU A 310 30.77 -20.36 -18.09
C LEU A 310 31.80 -20.73 -17.00
N PHE A 311 32.02 -22.03 -16.76
CA PHE A 311 32.98 -22.49 -15.76
C PHE A 311 34.43 -22.16 -16.16
N ALA A 312 34.79 -22.30 -17.45
CA ALA A 312 36.12 -21.89 -17.93
C ALA A 312 36.38 -20.38 -17.72
N SER A 313 35.34 -19.55 -17.79
CA SER A 313 35.44 -18.10 -17.57
C SER A 313 35.53 -17.68 -16.08
N GLY A 314 35.54 -18.64 -15.15
CA GLY A 314 35.76 -18.37 -13.72
C GLY A 314 34.52 -18.46 -12.83
N TYR A 315 33.40 -18.98 -13.32
CA TYR A 315 32.23 -19.25 -12.49
C TYR A 315 32.54 -20.30 -11.41
N ALA A 316 32.37 -19.93 -10.14
CA ALA A 316 32.87 -20.68 -8.99
C ALA A 316 31.79 -21.48 -8.22
N LYS A 317 30.51 -21.36 -8.61
CA LYS A 317 29.42 -22.06 -7.92
C LYS A 317 29.25 -23.46 -8.48
N HIS A 318 29.44 -24.46 -7.62
CA HIS A 318 29.33 -25.88 -7.96
C HIS A 318 28.18 -26.59 -7.24
N ASP A 319 27.34 -25.85 -6.53
CA ASP A 319 26.11 -26.36 -5.91
C ASP A 319 24.99 -26.31 -6.93
N ALA A 320 24.29 -27.43 -7.15
CA ALA A 320 23.26 -27.59 -8.17
C ALA A 320 22.05 -26.67 -7.95
N GLU A 321 21.81 -26.22 -6.72
CA GLU A 321 20.71 -25.30 -6.38
C GLU A 321 20.76 -23.99 -7.15
N VAL A 322 21.95 -23.54 -7.57
CA VAL A 322 22.12 -22.32 -8.39
C VAL A 322 21.50 -22.43 -9.79
N THR A 323 21.09 -23.63 -10.21
CA THR A 323 20.33 -23.83 -11.47
C THR A 323 18.86 -23.46 -11.35
N GLY A 324 18.37 -23.19 -10.12
CA GLY A 324 17.01 -22.75 -9.86
C GLY A 324 15.96 -23.68 -10.46
N CYS A 325 15.11 -23.13 -11.34
CA CYS A 325 13.98 -23.85 -11.93
C CYS A 325 14.30 -24.64 -13.20
N LEU A 326 15.56 -24.66 -13.65
CA LEU A 326 15.95 -25.29 -14.91
C LEU A 326 15.48 -26.74 -15.02
N LEU A 327 15.74 -27.57 -14.00
CA LEU A 327 15.34 -28.99 -14.01
C LEU A 327 13.82 -29.18 -13.86
N SER A 328 13.16 -28.27 -13.15
CA SER A 328 11.69 -28.27 -13.02
C SER A 328 11.00 -27.97 -14.34
N ALA A 329 11.59 -27.11 -15.18
CA ALA A 329 11.02 -26.67 -16.45
C ALA A 329 11.45 -27.53 -17.66
N ALA A 330 12.68 -28.03 -17.67
CA ALA A 330 13.19 -28.84 -18.77
C ALA A 330 12.35 -30.11 -19.00
N SER A 331 12.21 -30.52 -20.27
CA SER A 331 11.65 -31.83 -20.60
C SER A 331 12.58 -32.96 -20.16
N ALA A 332 12.06 -34.19 -20.09
CA ALA A 332 12.88 -35.35 -19.77
C ALA A 332 14.02 -35.56 -20.77
N ASP A 333 13.80 -35.30 -22.06
CA ASP A 333 14.83 -35.47 -23.10
C ASP A 333 15.93 -34.40 -23.02
N SER A 334 15.56 -33.15 -22.72
CA SER A 334 16.55 -32.11 -22.45
C SER A 334 17.38 -32.45 -21.22
N LEU A 335 16.75 -32.89 -20.13
CA LEU A 335 17.46 -33.34 -18.92
C LEU A 335 18.44 -34.47 -19.23
N LYS A 336 18.02 -35.49 -19.98
CA LYS A 336 18.89 -36.59 -20.42
C LYS A 336 20.10 -36.06 -21.22
N ALA A 337 19.87 -35.11 -22.12
CA ALA A 337 20.91 -34.56 -22.98
C ALA A 337 21.99 -33.81 -22.18
N PHE A 338 21.61 -32.98 -21.21
CA PHE A 338 22.57 -32.21 -20.41
C PHE A 338 23.01 -32.89 -19.11
N TRP A 339 22.47 -34.07 -18.77
CA TRP A 339 22.79 -34.79 -17.53
C TRP A 339 24.30 -35.02 -17.31
N PRO A 340 25.11 -35.43 -18.32
CA PRO A 340 26.54 -35.60 -18.11
C PRO A 340 27.27 -34.31 -17.74
N ASP A 341 26.87 -33.18 -18.33
CA ASP A 341 27.45 -31.87 -18.03
C ASP A 341 26.99 -31.38 -16.65
N PHE A 342 25.75 -31.66 -16.27
CA PHE A 342 25.23 -31.38 -14.93
C PHE A 342 26.05 -32.11 -13.85
N LEU A 343 26.33 -33.40 -14.04
CA LEU A 343 27.19 -34.17 -13.14
C LEU A 343 28.64 -33.67 -13.12
N ARG A 344 29.15 -33.18 -14.25
CA ARG A 344 30.53 -32.69 -14.36
C ARG A 344 30.72 -31.38 -13.60
N HIS A 345 29.73 -30.50 -13.66
CA HIS A 345 29.85 -29.13 -13.20
C HIS A 345 29.30 -28.90 -11.79
N PHE A 346 28.35 -29.71 -11.32
CA PHE A 346 27.76 -29.56 -9.99
C PHE A 346 28.08 -30.76 -9.10
N SER A 347 28.76 -30.49 -7.98
CA SER A 347 29.33 -31.50 -7.10
C SER A 347 28.28 -32.33 -6.35
N ASP A 348 27.12 -31.72 -6.08
CA ASP A 348 25.96 -32.28 -5.41
C ASP A 348 24.82 -32.61 -6.40
N ALA A 349 25.10 -32.67 -7.71
CA ALA A 349 24.10 -32.90 -8.77
C ALA A 349 23.19 -34.10 -8.48
N ARG A 350 23.78 -35.24 -8.08
CA ARG A 350 23.01 -36.45 -7.74
C ARG A 350 22.17 -36.29 -6.48
N GLU A 351 22.59 -35.41 -5.58
CA GLU A 351 21.93 -35.18 -4.30
C GLU A 351 20.71 -34.27 -4.49
N GLN A 352 20.84 -33.24 -5.33
CA GLN A 352 19.81 -32.22 -5.52
C GLN A 352 18.87 -32.48 -6.70
N ALA A 353 19.23 -33.33 -7.67
CA ALA A 353 18.45 -33.49 -8.90
C ALA A 353 16.96 -33.79 -8.67
N THR A 354 16.62 -34.72 -7.76
CA THR A 354 15.22 -35.04 -7.45
C THR A 354 14.49 -33.83 -6.86
N SER A 355 15.14 -33.12 -5.93
CA SER A 355 14.63 -31.91 -5.31
C SER A 355 14.39 -30.77 -6.32
N LEU A 356 15.27 -30.62 -7.31
CA LEU A 356 15.19 -29.59 -8.35
C LEU A 356 14.15 -29.91 -9.44
N VAL A 357 14.00 -31.18 -9.81
CA VAL A 357 12.88 -31.63 -10.68
C VAL A 357 11.53 -31.35 -10.01
N LEU A 358 11.48 -31.46 -8.68
CA LEU A 358 10.26 -31.25 -7.88
C LEU A 358 10.09 -29.84 -7.32
N ALA A 359 10.89 -28.87 -7.76
CA ALA A 359 10.88 -27.52 -7.18
C ALA A 359 9.48 -26.85 -7.19
N ASN A 360 8.66 -27.08 -8.23
CA ASN A 360 7.29 -26.58 -8.30
C ASN A 360 6.32 -27.20 -7.27
N TYR A 361 6.69 -28.32 -6.67
CA TYR A 361 5.91 -29.05 -5.66
C TYR A 361 6.52 -28.95 -4.26
N ARG A 362 7.50 -28.07 -4.05
CA ARG A 362 8.13 -27.85 -2.75
C ARG A 362 7.70 -26.55 -2.10
N PHE A 363 7.81 -26.48 -0.78
CA PHE A 363 7.76 -25.21 -0.06
C PHE A 363 8.88 -24.30 -0.56
N ALA A 364 8.56 -23.04 -0.77
CA ALA A 364 9.51 -22.02 -1.16
C ALA A 364 9.08 -20.67 -0.58
N ARG A 365 9.98 -19.69 -0.67
CA ARG A 365 9.77 -18.29 -0.28
C ARG A 365 9.11 -17.45 -1.37
N GLU A 366 8.54 -18.13 -2.35
CA GLU A 366 7.77 -17.53 -3.42
C GLU A 366 6.58 -18.47 -3.64
N ARG A 367 5.39 -17.90 -3.87
CA ARG A 367 4.12 -18.61 -4.08
C ARG A 367 4.24 -19.74 -5.10
N SER A 368 5.14 -19.53 -6.06
CA SER A 368 5.45 -20.48 -7.11
C SER A 368 6.89 -20.27 -7.57
N PRO A 369 7.89 -20.90 -6.91
CA PRO A 369 9.31 -20.65 -7.23
C PRO A 369 9.58 -20.97 -8.70
N CYS A 370 8.87 -21.95 -9.26
CA CYS A 370 8.94 -22.35 -10.66
C CYS A 370 7.54 -22.37 -11.32
N TYR A 371 6.93 -21.19 -11.46
CA TYR A 371 5.58 -21.00 -12.05
C TYR A 371 5.35 -21.69 -13.40
N TYR A 372 6.40 -21.87 -14.18
CA TYR A 372 6.33 -22.49 -15.51
C TYR A 372 7.08 -23.82 -15.56
N ALA A 373 6.72 -24.74 -14.66
CA ALA A 373 7.27 -26.09 -14.62
C ALA A 373 6.61 -27.03 -15.64
N SER A 374 7.28 -28.15 -15.96
CA SER A 374 6.69 -29.18 -16.81
C SER A 374 5.45 -29.80 -16.16
N GLY A 375 4.50 -30.25 -16.99
CA GLY A 375 3.30 -30.94 -16.51
C GLY A 375 3.58 -32.31 -15.85
N PRO A 376 2.58 -32.91 -15.17
CA PRO A 376 2.75 -34.15 -14.40
C PRO A 376 3.42 -35.31 -15.15
N ALA A 377 3.05 -35.53 -16.42
CA ALA A 377 3.62 -36.59 -17.25
C ALA A 377 5.14 -36.42 -17.49
N GLU A 378 5.59 -35.20 -17.75
CA GLU A 378 7.02 -34.91 -17.92
C GLU A 378 7.80 -35.03 -16.60
N VAL A 379 7.18 -34.65 -15.49
CA VAL A 379 7.78 -34.84 -14.16
C VAL A 379 8.00 -36.32 -13.88
N LEU A 380 7.01 -37.18 -14.15
CA LEU A 380 7.15 -38.64 -14.00
C LEU A 380 8.26 -39.22 -14.88
N LYS A 381 8.38 -38.77 -16.14
CA LYS A 381 9.47 -39.19 -17.04
C LYS A 381 10.84 -38.77 -16.51
N LYS A 382 10.97 -37.55 -15.99
CA LYS A 382 12.20 -37.06 -15.35
C LYS A 382 12.58 -37.89 -14.14
N LEU A 383 11.63 -38.17 -13.24
CA LEU A 383 11.86 -39.01 -12.06
C LEU A 383 12.26 -40.44 -12.44
N ALA A 384 11.64 -41.02 -13.48
CA ALA A 384 12.01 -42.33 -14.00
C ALA A 384 13.46 -42.35 -14.53
N PHE A 385 13.83 -41.35 -15.33
CA PHE A 385 15.21 -41.19 -15.80
C PHE A 385 16.20 -41.05 -14.62
N LEU A 386 15.91 -40.20 -13.64
CA LEU A 386 16.78 -40.06 -12.46
C LEU A 386 16.96 -41.40 -11.72
N ARG A 387 15.89 -42.19 -11.60
CA ARG A 387 15.96 -43.53 -11.01
C ARG A 387 16.86 -44.48 -11.80
N GLU A 388 16.79 -44.46 -13.13
CA GLU A 388 17.70 -45.22 -14.02
C GLU A 388 19.16 -44.80 -13.83
N GLN A 389 19.40 -43.52 -13.49
CA GLN A 389 20.72 -43.00 -13.17
C GLN A 389 21.17 -43.32 -11.73
N GLY A 390 20.38 -44.07 -10.96
CA GLY A 390 20.66 -44.39 -9.55
C GLY A 390 20.38 -43.24 -8.58
N VAL A 391 19.54 -42.28 -8.96
CA VAL A 391 19.14 -41.13 -8.15
C VAL A 391 17.70 -41.33 -7.66
N SER A 392 17.53 -41.67 -6.38
CA SER A 392 16.22 -41.98 -5.78
C SER A 392 16.10 -41.47 -4.34
N ARG A 393 16.72 -40.33 -4.02
CA ARG A 393 16.72 -39.81 -2.66
C ARG A 393 15.34 -39.26 -2.27
N PRO A 394 14.93 -39.43 -1.00
CA PRO A 394 13.76 -38.74 -0.47
C PRO A 394 13.92 -37.22 -0.55
N VAL A 395 12.80 -36.51 -0.71
CA VAL A 395 12.71 -35.06 -0.82
C VAL A 395 11.87 -34.51 0.32
N SER A 396 12.44 -33.55 1.03
CA SER A 396 11.76 -32.82 2.11
C SER A 396 10.99 -31.61 1.57
N GLY A 397 9.97 -31.21 2.32
CA GLY A 397 9.20 -29.99 2.08
C GLY A 397 8.27 -30.06 0.87
N LEU A 398 7.64 -31.21 0.60
CA LEU A 398 6.66 -31.33 -0.49
C LEU A 398 5.30 -30.74 -0.08
N ARG A 399 4.69 -29.97 -0.98
CA ARG A 399 3.34 -29.39 -0.88
C ARG A 399 2.32 -30.37 -1.41
N MET A 400 1.54 -30.98 -0.52
CA MET A 400 0.55 -31.99 -0.92
C MET A 400 -0.70 -31.38 -1.53
N SER A 401 -1.07 -30.15 -1.14
CA SER A 401 -2.21 -29.41 -1.72
C SER A 401 -2.03 -29.21 -3.23
N ARG A 402 -0.86 -28.76 -3.66
CA ARG A 402 -0.51 -28.53 -5.07
C ARG A 402 -0.52 -29.82 -5.91
N LEU A 403 -0.40 -30.98 -5.27
CA LEU A 403 -0.57 -32.28 -5.92
C LEU A 403 -2.03 -32.62 -6.13
N GLN A 404 -2.89 -32.29 -5.17
CA GLN A 404 -4.34 -32.45 -5.34
C GLN A 404 -4.85 -31.54 -6.46
N GLU A 405 -4.34 -30.30 -6.54
CA GLU A 405 -4.65 -29.35 -7.62
C GLU A 405 -4.24 -29.89 -9.00
N SER A 406 -3.16 -30.66 -9.10
CA SER A 406 -2.71 -31.24 -10.38
C SER A 406 -3.63 -32.34 -10.92
N GLY A 407 -4.44 -32.96 -10.06
CA GLY A 407 -5.38 -34.02 -10.44
C GLY A 407 -4.77 -35.33 -10.93
N ASP A 408 -3.44 -35.52 -10.89
CA ASP A 408 -2.75 -36.74 -11.39
C ASP A 408 -2.46 -37.74 -10.24
N PRO A 409 -3.15 -38.90 -10.19
CA PRO A 409 -2.94 -39.90 -9.13
C PRO A 409 -1.58 -40.59 -9.18
N SER A 410 -0.98 -40.70 -10.37
CA SER A 410 0.31 -41.35 -10.58
C SER A 410 1.43 -40.48 -10.02
N LEU A 411 1.37 -39.17 -10.29
CA LEU A 411 2.28 -38.20 -9.69
C LEU A 411 2.13 -38.16 -8.17
N ALA A 412 0.89 -38.10 -7.66
CA ALA A 412 0.64 -38.11 -6.22
C ALA A 412 1.25 -39.36 -5.53
N THR A 413 1.14 -40.53 -6.15
CA THR A 413 1.73 -41.78 -5.65
C THR A 413 3.26 -41.72 -5.66
N ALA A 414 3.85 -41.26 -6.78
CA ALA A 414 5.30 -41.14 -6.91
C ALA A 414 5.89 -40.19 -5.86
N LEU A 415 5.22 -39.07 -5.58
CA LEU A 415 5.71 -38.07 -4.63
C LEU A 415 5.54 -38.48 -3.18
N ARG A 416 4.47 -39.22 -2.83
CA ARG A 416 4.36 -39.84 -1.51
C ARG A 416 5.51 -40.82 -1.25
N ALA A 417 5.90 -41.61 -2.25
CA ALA A 417 7.02 -42.54 -2.14
C ALA A 417 8.38 -41.83 -2.02
N LEU A 418 8.50 -40.61 -2.55
CA LEU A 418 9.69 -39.78 -2.45
C LEU A 418 9.67 -38.84 -1.23
N SER A 419 8.58 -38.78 -0.46
CA SER A 419 8.50 -37.85 0.68
C SER A 419 9.44 -38.28 1.80
N ALA A 420 10.33 -37.38 2.22
CA ALA A 420 11.18 -37.62 3.37
C ALA A 420 10.36 -37.61 4.67
N PRO A 421 10.61 -38.52 5.62
CA PRO A 421 10.04 -38.42 6.95
C PRO A 421 10.63 -37.21 7.67
N VAL A 422 9.77 -36.45 8.36
CA VAL A 422 10.22 -35.37 9.24
C VAL A 422 11.08 -35.95 10.37
N PRO A 423 12.26 -35.36 10.67
CA PRO A 423 13.15 -35.85 11.71
C PRO A 423 12.48 -35.87 13.09
N ALA A 424 12.62 -36.97 13.84
CA ALA A 424 12.11 -37.08 15.20
C ALA A 424 12.74 -36.06 16.17
N ALA A 425 13.99 -35.66 15.93
CA ALA A 425 14.70 -34.64 16.68
C ALA A 425 14.93 -33.41 15.79
N PRO A 426 14.07 -32.36 15.88
CA PRO A 426 14.23 -31.15 15.08
C PRO A 426 15.46 -30.36 15.55
N ARG A 427 16.23 -29.81 14.61
CA ARG A 427 17.40 -28.95 14.87
C ARG A 427 17.00 -27.52 15.22
N LEU A 428 16.00 -26.96 14.55
CA LEU A 428 15.40 -25.68 14.92
C LEU A 428 14.29 -25.91 15.95
N ARG A 429 14.34 -25.21 17.08
CA ARG A 429 13.29 -25.23 18.10
C ARG A 429 12.83 -23.84 18.48
N LYS A 430 11.56 -23.69 18.84
CA LYS A 430 11.04 -22.47 19.49
C LYS A 430 11.93 -22.13 20.69
N ALA A 431 12.35 -20.88 20.76
CA ALA A 431 13.21 -20.38 21.82
C ALA A 431 12.45 -19.39 22.68
N LEU A 432 12.62 -19.49 24.00
CA LEU A 432 12.10 -18.49 24.93
C LEU A 432 12.82 -17.16 24.76
N LEU A 433 12.10 -16.07 25.07
CA LEU A 433 12.68 -14.73 25.14
C LEU A 433 13.83 -14.70 26.15
N SER A 434 14.92 -14.04 25.79
CA SER A 434 16.11 -13.88 26.64
C SER A 434 16.08 -12.61 27.50
N CYS A 435 14.90 -12.01 27.67
CA CYS A 435 14.70 -10.70 28.29
C CYS A 435 13.52 -10.74 29.27
N THR A 436 13.43 -9.75 30.14
CA THR A 436 12.32 -9.58 31.09
C THR A 436 11.30 -8.61 30.51
N LEU A 437 10.04 -9.05 30.38
CA LEU A 437 8.94 -8.17 29.99
C LEU A 437 8.57 -7.25 31.16
N SER A 438 8.68 -5.94 30.97
CA SER A 438 8.29 -4.91 31.93
C SER A 438 7.51 -3.81 31.22
N LEU A 439 6.20 -3.74 31.47
CA LEU A 439 5.31 -2.73 30.91
C LEU A 439 4.99 -1.69 31.97
N ASN A 440 5.17 -0.42 31.65
CA ASN A 440 4.96 0.71 32.54
C ASN A 440 4.14 1.82 31.85
N ASP A 441 3.96 2.94 32.53
CA ASP A 441 3.20 4.08 32.00
C ASP A 441 3.78 4.67 30.71
N ALA A 442 5.10 4.59 30.50
CA ALA A 442 5.73 5.04 29.27
C ALA A 442 5.32 4.16 28.08
N TRP A 443 5.29 2.83 28.26
CA TRP A 443 4.78 1.89 27.26
C TRP A 443 3.30 2.13 26.96
N LEU A 444 2.46 2.27 28.00
CA LEU A 444 1.03 2.54 27.83
C LEU A 444 0.79 3.82 27.01
N SER A 445 1.47 4.91 27.39
CA SER A 445 1.35 6.19 26.69
C SER A 445 1.90 6.13 25.26
N ALA A 446 2.97 5.37 25.00
CA ALA A 446 3.49 5.18 23.65
C ALA A 446 2.50 4.39 22.77
N LEU A 447 1.96 3.28 23.27
CA LEU A 447 1.00 2.44 22.54
C LEU A 447 -0.31 3.18 22.24
N ILE A 448 -0.84 3.97 23.17
CA ILE A 448 -2.05 4.78 22.93
C ILE A 448 -1.80 5.87 21.87
N LYS A 449 -0.59 6.45 21.85
CA LYS A 449 -0.22 7.52 20.90
C LYS A 449 0.23 6.99 19.54
N ALA A 450 0.47 5.68 19.43
CA ALA A 450 0.88 5.01 18.21
C ALA A 450 -0.25 5.04 17.17
N ARG A 451 -0.29 6.09 16.35
CA ARG A 451 -1.25 6.18 15.24
C ARG A 451 -0.79 5.37 14.03
N THR A 452 0.52 5.27 13.86
CA THR A 452 1.15 4.62 12.73
C THR A 452 2.44 3.96 13.14
N VAL A 453 2.83 2.91 12.42
CA VAL A 453 4.15 2.29 12.41
C VAL A 453 4.70 2.29 10.98
N GLY A 454 6.02 2.31 10.86
CA GLY A 454 6.74 2.22 9.60
C GLY A 454 6.31 3.32 8.64
N TRP A 455 5.78 2.93 7.49
CA TRP A 455 5.35 3.80 6.39
C TRP A 455 3.99 4.47 6.58
N GLY A 456 3.51 4.58 7.83
CA GLY A 456 2.26 5.26 8.13
C GLY A 456 1.07 4.33 8.33
N ILE A 457 1.30 3.06 8.67
CA ILE A 457 0.22 2.06 8.77
C ILE A 457 -0.29 1.96 10.21
N PRO A 458 -1.61 1.90 10.45
CA PRO A 458 -2.15 1.73 11.79
C PRO A 458 -1.67 0.44 12.45
N PRO A 459 -1.10 0.49 13.66
CA PRO A 459 -0.62 -0.71 14.32
C PRO A 459 -1.79 -1.52 14.89
N VAL A 460 -1.80 -2.83 14.63
CA VAL A 460 -2.88 -3.75 15.04
C VAL A 460 -2.41 -4.76 16.08
N THR A 461 -1.17 -5.24 15.96
CA THR A 461 -0.63 -6.31 16.81
C THR A 461 0.71 -5.92 17.42
N VAL A 462 1.02 -6.56 18.55
CA VAL A 462 2.24 -6.35 19.29
C VAL A 462 2.77 -7.66 19.85
N GLN A 463 4.09 -7.81 19.84
CA GLN A 463 4.81 -8.98 20.32
C GLN A 463 6.02 -8.54 21.14
N ALA A 464 6.37 -9.26 22.21
CA ALA A 464 7.61 -8.99 22.93
C ALA A 464 8.80 -9.60 22.19
N ILE A 465 9.89 -8.85 22.12
CA ILE A 465 11.10 -9.28 21.40
C ILE A 465 12.36 -9.00 22.22
N GLY A 466 13.28 -9.96 22.21
CA GLY A 466 14.60 -9.80 22.81
C GLY A 466 15.52 -8.99 21.90
N VAL A 467 16.08 -7.90 22.42
CA VAL A 467 17.07 -7.06 21.73
C VAL A 467 18.43 -7.25 22.38
N PRO A 468 19.52 -7.55 21.64
CA PRO A 468 20.83 -7.78 22.23
C PRO A 468 21.33 -6.61 23.06
N GLY A 469 21.93 -6.93 24.20
CA GLY A 469 22.43 -5.93 25.16
C GLY A 469 21.32 -5.21 25.94
N GLN A 470 20.07 -5.68 25.88
CA GLN A 470 18.96 -5.19 26.71
C GLN A 470 18.46 -6.30 27.63
N ASP A 471 18.38 -6.01 28.93
CA ASP A 471 17.77 -6.93 29.90
C ASP A 471 16.23 -6.91 29.83
N ARG A 472 15.67 -5.78 29.36
CA ARG A 472 14.23 -5.60 29.15
C ARG A 472 13.85 -5.90 27.71
N CYS A 473 12.71 -6.56 27.51
CA CYS A 473 12.19 -6.82 26.17
C CYS A 473 11.77 -5.52 25.49
N GLY A 474 12.00 -5.44 24.18
CA GLY A 474 11.32 -4.49 23.30
C GLY A 474 9.94 -5.02 22.90
N LEU A 475 9.20 -4.19 22.17
CA LEU A 475 7.94 -4.57 21.53
C LEU A 475 8.08 -4.43 20.02
N ALA A 476 7.80 -5.50 19.28
CA ALA A 476 7.58 -5.45 17.83
C ALA A 476 6.11 -5.15 17.59
N LEU A 477 5.82 -4.04 16.92
CA LEU A 477 4.46 -3.64 16.54
C LEU A 477 4.29 -3.93 15.05
N SER A 478 3.20 -4.59 14.68
CA SER A 478 2.82 -4.81 13.27
C SER A 478 1.49 -4.12 12.99
N GLY A 479 1.43 -3.47 11.85
CA GLY A 479 0.24 -2.91 11.22
C GLY A 479 -0.15 -3.73 10.01
N ASP A 480 -1.46 -3.87 9.80
CA ASP A 480 -2.05 -4.39 8.57
C ASP A 480 -2.64 -3.20 7.82
N GLY A 481 -2.69 -3.28 6.49
CA GLY A 481 -3.15 -2.18 5.63
C GLY A 481 -4.50 -1.60 6.06
N TYR A 482 -4.74 -0.33 5.68
CA TYR A 482 -6.07 0.26 5.79
C TYR A 482 -7.07 -0.67 5.09
N GLY A 483 -8.02 -1.23 5.85
CA GLY A 483 -9.11 -2.01 5.27
C GLY A 483 -9.71 -1.20 4.14
N GLU A 484 -9.72 -1.80 2.94
CA GLU A 484 -10.06 -1.16 1.67
C GLU A 484 -11.20 -0.16 1.87
N SER A 485 -10.89 1.14 1.84
CA SER A 485 -11.86 2.04 1.27
C SER A 485 -11.94 1.61 -0.18
N SER A 486 -13.10 1.11 -0.63
CA SER A 486 -13.39 1.03 -2.05
C SER A 486 -12.89 2.33 -2.67
N ASP A 487 -11.83 2.28 -3.47
CA ASP A 487 -11.30 3.46 -4.11
C ASP A 487 -12.44 4.01 -4.95
N THR A 488 -13.01 5.12 -4.49
CA THR A 488 -13.92 5.90 -5.30
C THR A 488 -13.04 6.58 -6.33
N TYR A 489 -13.25 6.31 -7.61
CA TYR A 489 -12.76 7.27 -8.58
C TYR A 489 -13.65 8.50 -8.46
N ASP A 490 -12.98 9.61 -8.17
CA ASP A 490 -13.59 10.91 -8.04
C ASP A 490 -13.38 11.62 -9.36
N ASP A 491 -14.35 11.48 -10.27
CA ASP A 491 -14.40 12.38 -11.40
C ASP A 491 -15.28 13.60 -11.07
N PHE A 492 -14.72 14.75 -11.41
CA PHE A 492 -15.24 16.08 -11.11
C PHE A 492 -16.64 16.35 -11.70
N PHE A 493 -17.11 15.54 -12.66
CA PHE A 493 -18.35 15.73 -13.40
C PHE A 493 -19.48 14.78 -12.96
N ASN A 494 -19.14 13.57 -12.53
CA ASN A 494 -20.09 12.47 -12.28
C ASN A 494 -20.31 12.17 -10.79
N GLY A 495 -19.55 12.83 -9.90
CA GLY A 495 -19.66 12.59 -8.46
C GLY A 495 -18.98 11.28 -8.03
N PRO A 496 -19.16 10.86 -6.77
CA PRO A 496 -18.48 9.68 -6.24
C PRO A 496 -19.02 8.40 -6.90
N GLY A 497 -18.22 7.78 -7.77
CA GLY A 497 -18.47 6.45 -8.33
C GLY A 497 -17.78 5.35 -7.52
N ARG A 498 -18.38 4.16 -7.46
CA ARG A 498 -17.69 2.95 -6.98
C ARG A 498 -16.81 2.41 -8.11
N GLU A 499 -15.52 2.20 -7.86
CA GLU A 499 -14.73 1.34 -8.72
C GLU A 499 -15.25 -0.11 -8.54
N GLY A 500 -15.71 -0.72 -9.63
CA GLY A 500 -16.34 -2.06 -9.62
C GLY A 500 -15.37 -3.21 -9.35
N SER A 501 -14.10 -2.91 -9.15
CA SER A 501 -13.08 -3.87 -8.76
C SER A 501 -12.25 -3.26 -7.64
N THR A 502 -12.25 -3.91 -6.48
CA THR A 502 -11.20 -3.75 -5.49
C THR A 502 -9.87 -3.94 -6.20
N ARG A 503 -9.15 -2.83 -6.43
CA ARG A 503 -7.73 -2.91 -6.74
C ARG A 503 -7.15 -3.68 -5.57
N CYS A 504 -6.57 -4.83 -5.85
CA CYS A 504 -5.76 -5.56 -4.89
C CYS A 504 -4.56 -4.67 -4.59
N ALA A 505 -4.77 -3.62 -3.79
CA ALA A 505 -3.72 -2.70 -3.43
C ALA A 505 -2.73 -3.53 -2.61
N ASP A 506 -1.50 -3.56 -3.09
CA ASP A 506 -0.34 -4.01 -2.33
C ASP A 506 -0.16 -3.04 -1.15
N LEU A 507 -1.07 -3.05 -0.18
CA LEU A 507 -0.83 -2.39 1.09
C LEU A 507 0.05 -3.34 1.88
N PRO A 508 1.34 -3.02 2.06
CA PRO A 508 2.25 -3.92 2.72
C PRO A 508 1.92 -3.94 4.20
N ASP A 509 1.73 -5.11 4.81
CA ASP A 509 1.86 -5.24 6.27
C ASP A 509 3.24 -4.66 6.65
N ASP A 510 3.33 -3.88 7.73
CA ASP A 510 4.54 -3.14 8.10
C ASP A 510 4.70 -3.09 9.62
N GLY A 511 5.88 -2.73 10.12
CA GLY A 511 6.07 -2.67 11.56
C GLY A 511 7.38 -2.05 12.03
N GLU A 512 7.46 -1.87 13.34
CA GLU A 512 8.60 -1.27 14.02
C GLU A 512 8.93 -2.04 15.30
N ILE A 513 10.21 -2.08 15.66
CA ILE A 513 10.66 -2.59 16.96
C ILE A 513 10.93 -1.41 17.86
N TRP A 514 10.24 -1.33 18.99
CA TRP A 514 10.42 -0.29 19.99
C TRP A 514 11.17 -0.84 21.20
N ILE A 515 11.98 0.01 21.83
CA ILE A 515 12.63 -0.28 23.09
C ILE A 515 12.49 0.89 24.05
N GLU A 516 12.53 0.58 25.35
CA GLU A 516 12.60 1.58 26.41
C GLU A 516 14.06 1.87 26.77
N LYS A 517 14.48 3.14 26.70
CA LYS A 517 15.75 3.62 27.26
C LYS A 517 15.49 4.80 28.18
N ALA A 518 15.86 4.65 29.45
CA ALA A 518 15.70 5.68 30.49
C ALA A 518 14.29 6.30 30.54
N GLY A 519 13.24 5.46 30.44
CA GLY A 519 11.83 5.91 30.45
C GLY A 519 11.31 6.49 29.14
N THR A 520 12.12 6.52 28.08
CA THR A 520 11.71 6.96 26.74
C THR A 520 11.56 5.75 25.82
N ILE A 521 10.44 5.66 25.11
CA ILE A 521 10.20 4.64 24.08
C ILE A 521 10.68 5.18 22.73
N SER A 522 11.52 4.41 22.05
CA SER A 522 12.07 4.79 20.74
C SER A 522 12.18 3.59 19.80
N PRO A 523 12.00 3.77 18.48
CA PRO A 523 12.19 2.71 17.51
C PRO A 523 13.68 2.33 17.36
N VAL A 524 13.89 1.07 17.03
CA VAL A 524 15.18 0.46 16.65
C VAL A 524 15.22 0.36 15.13
N ASP A 525 16.40 0.55 14.54
CA ASP A 525 16.61 0.40 13.11
C ASP A 525 16.36 -1.06 12.69
N SER A 526 15.28 -1.29 11.95
CA SER A 526 14.91 -2.63 11.48
C SER A 526 15.74 -3.09 10.28
N GLY A 527 16.66 -2.28 9.74
CA GLY A 527 17.71 -2.66 8.77
C GLY A 527 17.27 -3.28 7.43
N SER A 528 15.99 -3.65 7.31
CA SER A 528 15.35 -4.32 6.20
C SER A 528 14.00 -3.69 5.93
N ASP A 529 13.57 -3.81 4.69
CA ASP A 529 12.22 -3.48 4.28
C ASP A 529 11.22 -4.42 4.95
N THR A 530 10.45 -3.89 5.89
CA THR A 530 9.46 -4.60 6.72
C THR A 530 8.16 -4.87 5.99
N ARG A 531 8.02 -4.36 4.75
CA ARG A 531 6.83 -4.45 3.91
C ARG A 531 6.45 -5.88 3.52
N GLY A 532 5.16 -6.18 3.63
CA GLY A 532 4.51 -7.38 3.07
C GLY A 532 5.05 -8.68 3.64
N SER A 533 5.61 -8.65 4.85
CA SER A 533 6.10 -9.83 5.55
C SER A 533 5.21 -10.22 6.74
N GLY A 534 4.35 -9.32 7.24
CA GLY A 534 3.73 -9.45 8.55
C GLY A 534 4.80 -9.32 9.63
N PHE A 535 4.86 -8.21 10.34
CA PHE A 535 6.00 -7.88 11.21
C PHE A 535 5.89 -8.56 12.60
N ILE A 536 5.70 -9.88 12.59
CA ILE A 536 5.57 -10.75 13.77
C ILE A 536 6.59 -11.88 13.64
N PHE A 537 7.44 -12.07 14.66
CA PHE A 537 8.59 -12.97 14.57
C PHE A 537 8.46 -14.18 15.48
N ARG A 538 8.72 -15.40 14.97
CA ARG A 538 8.98 -16.55 15.83
C ARG A 538 10.47 -16.65 16.13
N THR A 539 10.84 -16.60 17.40
CA THR A 539 12.23 -16.80 17.82
C THR A 539 12.54 -18.29 17.85
N VAL A 540 13.57 -18.71 17.11
CA VAL A 540 14.04 -20.10 17.07
C VAL A 540 15.52 -20.22 17.42
N LEU A 541 15.91 -21.36 17.97
CA LEU A 541 17.28 -21.72 18.31
C LEU A 541 17.70 -22.91 17.44
N ASP A 542 18.84 -22.79 16.76
CA ASP A 542 19.54 -23.93 16.18
C ASP A 542 20.31 -24.65 17.28
N GLN A 543 19.85 -25.86 17.62
CA GLN A 543 20.42 -26.67 18.69
C GLN A 543 21.86 -27.14 18.41
N LYS A 544 22.31 -27.13 17.15
CA LYS A 544 23.68 -27.53 16.78
C LYS A 544 24.68 -26.41 16.97
N THR A 545 24.31 -25.19 16.59
CA THR A 545 25.21 -24.02 16.61
C THR A 545 25.02 -23.15 17.85
N GLY A 546 23.87 -23.26 18.52
CA GLY A 546 23.43 -22.35 19.59
C GLY A 546 22.97 -20.98 19.07
N LYS A 547 22.92 -20.79 17.75
CA LYS A 547 22.54 -19.52 17.12
C LYS A 547 21.02 -19.34 17.16
N ARG A 548 20.57 -18.10 17.39
CA ARG A 548 19.16 -17.72 17.40
C ARG A 548 18.79 -16.99 16.11
N TYR A 549 17.62 -17.31 15.58
CA TYR A 549 17.03 -16.65 14.42
C TYR A 549 15.64 -16.13 14.76
N LEU A 550 15.24 -15.08 14.08
CA LEU A 550 13.88 -14.55 14.07
C LEU A 550 13.25 -14.92 12.73
N LEU A 551 12.24 -15.76 12.74
CA LEU A 551 11.50 -16.15 11.53
C LEU A 551 10.30 -15.23 11.38
N ASP A 552 10.13 -14.62 10.22
CA ASP A 552 8.88 -13.93 9.89
C ASP A 552 7.71 -14.96 9.76
N PRO A 553 6.45 -14.54 9.57
CA PRO A 553 5.32 -15.46 9.50
C PRO A 553 5.21 -16.15 8.13
N GLY A 554 6.09 -15.85 7.16
CA GLY A 554 6.03 -16.41 5.81
C GLY A 554 4.81 -15.95 4.99
N LYS A 555 4.13 -14.87 5.40
CA LYS A 555 2.98 -14.29 4.69
C LYS A 555 3.47 -13.38 3.57
N ARG A 556 3.08 -13.63 2.32
CA ARG A 556 3.42 -12.77 1.17
C ARG A 556 2.19 -12.49 0.30
N GLY A 557 2.16 -11.29 -0.30
CA GLY A 557 1.12 -10.82 -1.22
C GLY A 557 0.01 -9.98 -0.56
N ALA A 558 -0.73 -9.21 -1.37
CA ALA A 558 -1.89 -8.43 -0.93
C ALA A 558 -2.99 -9.33 -0.34
N LEU A 559 -3.91 -8.75 0.45
CA LEU A 559 -5.06 -9.43 1.08
C LEU A 559 -5.81 -10.41 0.16
N CYS A 560 -5.94 -10.08 -1.13
CA CYS A 560 -6.66 -10.88 -2.13
C CYS A 560 -5.82 -12.01 -2.77
N SER A 561 -4.53 -12.10 -2.44
CA SER A 561 -3.58 -13.03 -3.08
C SER A 561 -2.62 -13.68 -2.09
N GLN A 562 -2.95 -13.64 -0.79
CA GLN A 562 -2.10 -14.16 0.28
C GLN A 562 -1.66 -15.60 -0.03
N SER A 563 -0.35 -15.80 -0.03
CA SER A 563 0.25 -17.13 0.00
C SER A 563 1.12 -17.28 1.22
N TRP A 564 0.98 -18.45 1.85
CA TRP A 564 1.88 -18.88 2.90
C TRP A 564 3.09 -19.55 2.26
N GLU A 565 4.24 -18.96 2.54
CA GLU A 565 5.54 -19.29 2.00
C GLU A 565 6.49 -19.66 3.14
N LEU A 566 7.70 -20.13 2.81
CA LEU A 566 8.70 -20.35 3.84
C LEU A 566 9.11 -19.00 4.49
N PRO A 567 9.24 -18.95 5.82
CA PRO A 567 9.72 -17.78 6.52
C PRO A 567 11.10 -17.32 6.05
N ASN A 568 11.34 -16.01 6.10
CA ASN A 568 12.70 -15.49 6.05
C ASN A 568 13.33 -15.51 7.45
N ALA A 569 14.62 -15.81 7.50
CA ALA A 569 15.39 -15.79 8.72
C ALA A 569 16.09 -14.44 8.90
N TYR A 570 15.93 -13.85 10.07
CA TYR A 570 16.57 -12.61 10.46
C TYR A 570 17.46 -12.81 11.68
N GLU A 571 18.47 -11.95 11.78
CA GLU A 571 19.44 -11.93 12.86
C GLU A 571 19.71 -10.50 13.31
N TRP A 572 20.03 -10.36 14.59
CA TRP A 572 20.56 -9.10 15.09
C TRP A 572 22.02 -8.94 14.67
N GLN A 573 22.32 -7.85 13.99
CA GLN A 573 23.65 -7.46 13.56
C GLN A 573 24.03 -6.10 14.16
N ALA A 574 25.33 -5.84 14.28
CA ALA A 574 25.81 -4.52 14.69
C ALA A 574 25.54 -3.50 13.58
N GLY A 575 24.82 -2.43 13.91
CA GLY A 575 24.55 -1.30 13.02
C GLY A 575 25.13 0.02 13.56
N PRO A 576 25.19 1.07 12.73
CA PRO A 576 25.77 2.37 13.11
C PRO A 576 24.98 3.09 14.23
N ARG A 577 23.72 2.70 14.48
CA ARG A 577 22.85 3.25 15.54
C ARG A 577 22.56 2.25 16.67
N GLY A 578 23.30 1.15 16.74
CA GLY A 578 23.08 0.04 17.67
C GLY A 578 22.67 -1.25 16.95
N PRO A 579 22.13 -2.24 17.69
CA PRO A 579 21.63 -3.48 17.08
C PRO A 579 20.59 -3.19 15.99
N ALA A 580 20.74 -3.84 14.85
CA ALA A 580 19.80 -3.76 13.73
C ALA A 580 19.39 -5.17 13.31
N LEU A 581 18.10 -5.35 13.04
CA LEU A 581 17.60 -6.62 12.50
C LEU A 581 17.94 -6.68 11.01
N ARG A 582 18.49 -7.80 10.53
CA ARG A 582 18.87 -7.96 9.11
C ARG A 582 18.65 -9.40 8.65
N PRO A 583 18.47 -9.63 7.34
CA PRO A 583 18.45 -10.98 6.79
C PRO A 583 19.67 -11.78 7.25
N SER A 584 19.43 -13.03 7.62
CA SER A 584 20.44 -13.97 8.08
C SER A 584 21.47 -14.26 6.98
N GLY A 585 22.74 -14.44 7.36
CA GLY A 585 23.75 -15.02 6.45
C GLY A 585 23.58 -16.54 6.27
N ASP A 586 22.86 -17.19 7.18
CA ASP A 586 22.59 -18.63 7.22
C ASP A 586 21.22 -18.97 6.61
N ASP A 587 20.68 -18.07 5.80
CA ASP A 587 19.32 -18.11 5.31
C ASP A 587 19.01 -19.37 4.48
N ALA A 588 19.94 -19.80 3.63
CA ALA A 588 19.84 -21.05 2.88
C ALA A 588 19.86 -22.29 3.78
N LEU A 589 20.65 -22.26 4.87
CA LEU A 589 20.66 -23.33 5.86
C LEU A 589 19.29 -23.41 6.57
N VAL A 590 18.76 -22.26 7.01
CA VAL A 590 17.46 -22.22 7.69
C VAL A 590 16.34 -22.68 6.76
N ASP A 591 16.37 -22.28 5.48
CA ASP A 591 15.40 -22.74 4.47
C ASP A 591 15.42 -24.27 4.32
N GLY A 592 16.60 -24.88 4.22
CA GLY A 592 16.77 -26.33 4.19
C GLY A 592 16.18 -27.03 5.43
N LEU A 593 16.48 -26.51 6.62
CA LEU A 593 15.97 -27.06 7.88
C LEU A 593 14.45 -26.94 8.01
N LEU A 594 13.86 -25.84 7.53
CA LEU A 594 12.42 -25.67 7.52
C LEU A 594 11.77 -26.68 6.57
N ARG A 595 12.32 -26.91 5.37
CA ARG A 595 11.82 -27.95 4.46
C ARG A 595 11.89 -29.36 5.08
N GLU A 596 12.93 -29.64 5.88
CA GLU A 596 13.06 -30.91 6.61
C GLU A 596 12.09 -31.06 7.77
N GLN A 597 11.80 -29.98 8.51
CA GLN A 597 11.04 -30.02 9.75
C GLN A 597 9.54 -29.73 9.60
N CYS A 598 9.13 -29.15 8.47
CA CYS A 598 7.77 -28.66 8.26
C CYS A 598 6.95 -29.54 7.32
N ARG A 599 5.63 -29.54 7.53
CA ARG A 599 4.62 -30.13 6.64
C ARG A 599 3.47 -29.17 6.46
N GLU A 600 2.79 -29.30 5.33
CA GLU A 600 1.58 -28.54 5.04
C GLU A 600 0.42 -29.05 5.87
N VAL A 601 -0.37 -28.13 6.43
CA VAL A 601 -1.66 -28.44 7.05
C VAL A 601 -2.73 -28.37 5.96
N ALA A 602 -3.43 -29.48 5.74
CA ALA A 602 -4.32 -29.67 4.59
C ALA A 602 -5.47 -28.65 4.50
N GLU A 603 -5.92 -28.09 5.63
CA GLU A 603 -7.11 -27.24 5.70
C GLU A 603 -6.79 -25.73 5.60
N SER A 604 -5.61 -25.29 6.03
CA SER A 604 -5.28 -23.85 6.14
C SER A 604 -4.12 -23.38 5.25
N GLN A 605 -3.51 -24.27 4.46
CA GLN A 605 -2.27 -23.99 3.70
C GLN A 605 -1.10 -23.49 4.56
N SER A 606 -1.22 -23.57 5.89
CA SER A 606 -0.19 -23.22 6.87
C SER A 606 0.87 -24.31 6.95
N LEU A 607 2.01 -24.00 7.58
CA LEU A 607 3.11 -24.95 7.76
C LEU A 607 3.20 -25.38 9.22
N SER A 608 2.95 -26.65 9.51
CA SER A 608 3.22 -27.23 10.82
C SER A 608 4.66 -27.71 10.89
N CYS A 609 5.46 -27.07 11.74
CA CYS A 609 6.89 -27.31 11.87
C CYS A 609 7.23 -27.99 13.19
N GLN A 610 7.79 -29.19 13.12
CA GLN A 610 8.20 -29.93 14.32
C GLN A 610 9.27 -29.15 15.10
N GLY A 611 9.03 -28.98 16.40
CA GLY A 611 9.90 -28.23 17.31
C GLY A 611 9.65 -26.72 17.33
N ILE A 612 8.89 -26.16 16.38
CA ILE A 612 8.59 -24.73 16.29
C ILE A 612 7.11 -24.46 16.58
N GLY A 613 6.20 -25.19 15.93
CA GLY A 613 4.75 -24.97 15.95
C GLY A 613 4.19 -24.70 14.56
N VAL A 614 2.94 -24.23 14.47
CA VAL A 614 2.32 -23.82 13.21
C VAL A 614 2.88 -22.46 12.79
N LEU A 615 3.29 -22.32 11.54
CA LEU A 615 3.71 -21.08 10.90
C LEU A 615 2.63 -20.66 9.92
N GLY A 616 2.38 -19.35 9.87
CA GLY A 616 1.40 -18.79 8.95
C GLY A 616 -0.06 -18.90 9.40
N GLU A 617 -0.31 -18.97 10.69
CA GLU A 617 -1.67 -18.84 11.24
C GLU A 617 -1.69 -17.57 12.10
N TYR A 618 -2.38 -16.54 11.61
CA TYR A 618 -2.92 -15.51 12.48
C TYR A 618 -4.32 -16.01 12.82
N GLU A 619 -4.48 -16.63 13.99
CA GLU A 619 -5.80 -17.04 14.45
C GLU A 619 -6.69 -15.79 14.48
N SER A 620 -7.62 -15.70 13.52
CA SER A 620 -8.80 -14.83 13.63
C SER A 620 -9.78 -15.38 14.69
N GLY A 621 -9.25 -16.07 15.71
CA GLY A 621 -9.98 -16.68 16.79
C GLY A 621 -10.62 -15.62 17.68
N ALA A 622 -11.51 -16.10 18.56
CA ALA A 622 -12.12 -15.26 19.58
C ALA A 622 -11.05 -14.44 20.32
N GLU A 623 -11.33 -13.15 20.53
CA GLU A 623 -10.36 -12.26 21.18
C GLU A 623 -9.89 -12.86 22.51
N PRO A 624 -8.56 -12.98 22.75
CA PRO A 624 -8.04 -13.66 23.94
C PRO A 624 -8.48 -12.94 25.23
N GLU A 625 -8.71 -13.71 26.31
CA GLU A 625 -9.05 -13.12 27.61
C GLU A 625 -7.88 -12.30 28.16
N ALA A 626 -8.18 -11.31 29.02
CA ALA A 626 -7.19 -10.39 29.59
C ALA A 626 -6.00 -11.09 30.29
N LYS A 627 -6.26 -12.21 30.98
CA LYS A 627 -5.23 -12.99 31.68
C LYS A 627 -4.29 -13.72 30.71
N ASP A 628 -4.78 -14.02 29.51
CA ASP A 628 -4.03 -14.75 28.49
C ASP A 628 -3.11 -13.79 27.71
N VAL A 629 -3.48 -12.51 27.56
CA VAL A 629 -2.70 -11.49 26.83
C VAL A 629 -1.26 -11.34 27.37
N LEU A 630 -1.08 -11.17 28.68
CA LEU A 630 0.26 -11.01 29.26
C LEU A 630 1.06 -12.32 29.28
N ALA A 631 0.38 -13.47 29.34
CA ALA A 631 1.04 -14.77 29.26
C ALA A 631 1.57 -15.01 27.83
N MET A 632 0.71 -14.83 26.82
CA MET A 632 1.06 -14.89 25.40
C MET A 632 2.23 -13.95 25.07
N LEU A 633 2.17 -12.71 25.53
CA LEU A 633 3.23 -11.74 25.28
C LEU A 633 4.58 -12.16 25.90
N ARG A 634 4.59 -12.79 27.09
CA ARG A 634 5.81 -13.34 27.73
C ARG A 634 6.37 -14.56 27.00
N GLU A 635 5.53 -15.32 26.32
CA GLU A 635 5.92 -16.44 25.48
C GLU A 635 6.45 -15.99 24.10
N GLY A 636 6.40 -14.67 23.84
CA GLY A 636 6.76 -14.09 22.56
C GLY A 636 5.70 -14.34 21.49
N GLU A 637 4.44 -14.49 21.86
CA GLU A 637 3.32 -14.52 20.90
C GLU A 637 2.80 -13.09 20.65
N ALA A 638 2.22 -12.89 19.47
CA ALA A 638 1.57 -11.63 19.12
C ALA A 638 0.18 -11.53 19.77
N VAL A 639 -0.18 -10.32 20.20
CA VAL A 639 -1.49 -9.99 20.76
C VAL A 639 -2.04 -8.71 20.13
N PRO A 640 -3.36 -8.51 20.06
CA PRO A 640 -3.92 -7.25 19.60
C PRO A 640 -3.48 -6.08 20.50
N ILE A 641 -3.01 -4.98 19.91
CA ILE A 641 -2.53 -3.81 20.68
C ILE A 641 -3.61 -3.27 21.61
N GLN A 642 -4.84 -3.20 21.13
CA GLN A 642 -5.96 -2.68 21.91
C GLN A 642 -6.23 -3.53 23.16
N ARG A 643 -5.98 -4.84 23.11
CA ARG A 643 -6.10 -5.72 24.28
C ARG A 643 -4.95 -5.49 25.26
N LEU A 644 -3.73 -5.31 24.76
CA LEU A 644 -2.60 -4.97 25.62
C LEU A 644 -2.82 -3.63 26.34
N VAL A 645 -3.31 -2.62 25.62
CA VAL A 645 -3.65 -1.31 26.17
C VAL A 645 -4.69 -1.42 27.27
N ASP A 646 -5.74 -2.21 27.09
CA ASP A 646 -6.76 -2.47 28.11
C ASP A 646 -6.18 -3.11 29.38
N VAL A 647 -5.30 -4.11 29.23
CA VAL A 647 -4.73 -4.85 30.36
C VAL A 647 -3.73 -4.00 31.13
N VAL A 648 -2.83 -3.29 30.43
CA VAL A 648 -1.83 -2.41 31.07
C VAL A 648 -2.48 -1.14 31.62
N GLY A 649 -3.54 -0.66 30.98
CA GLY A 649 -4.20 0.61 31.28
C GLY A 649 -5.33 0.56 32.30
N VAL A 650 -5.54 -0.57 32.99
CA VAL A 650 -6.71 -0.79 33.86
C VAL A 650 -6.94 0.33 34.89
N GLU A 651 -5.90 0.77 35.60
CA GLU A 651 -6.01 1.83 36.60
C GLU A 651 -6.29 3.20 35.97
N ARG A 652 -5.66 3.50 34.83
CA ARG A 652 -5.90 4.76 34.10
C ARG A 652 -7.32 4.80 33.52
N LYS A 653 -7.82 3.68 32.99
CA LYS A 653 -9.20 3.53 32.53
C LYS A 653 -10.19 3.76 33.67
N LYS A 654 -9.96 3.14 34.83
CA LYS A 654 -10.80 3.33 36.02
C LYS A 654 -10.80 4.78 36.51
N ALA A 655 -9.63 5.44 36.54
CA ALA A 655 -9.54 6.86 36.88
C ALA A 655 -10.31 7.74 35.88
N TYR A 656 -10.24 7.43 34.58
CA TYR A 656 -10.99 8.12 33.53
C TYR A 656 -12.51 7.97 33.72
N GLN A 657 -12.99 6.76 33.98
CA GLN A 657 -14.39 6.49 34.30
C GLN A 657 -14.86 7.26 35.54
N ALA A 658 -14.06 7.25 36.61
CA ALA A 658 -14.35 7.99 37.83
C ALA A 658 -14.40 9.51 37.58
N ALA A 659 -13.50 10.05 36.77
CA ALA A 659 -13.47 11.47 36.42
C ALA A 659 -14.71 11.89 35.62
N ILE A 660 -15.21 11.03 34.71
CA ILE A 660 -16.46 11.26 33.99
C ILE A 660 -17.66 11.25 34.94
N ALA A 661 -17.74 10.23 35.80
CA ALA A 661 -18.82 10.09 36.77
C ALA A 661 -18.87 11.25 37.78
N ALA A 662 -17.70 11.71 38.24
CA ALA A 662 -17.55 12.85 39.13
C ALA A 662 -17.66 14.21 38.43
N ARG A 663 -17.60 14.23 37.08
CA ARG A 663 -17.52 15.43 36.23
C ARG A 663 -16.28 16.30 36.53
N ASP A 664 -15.18 15.65 36.89
CA ASP A 664 -13.93 16.31 37.21
C ASP A 664 -13.20 16.72 35.91
N ARG A 665 -13.40 17.96 35.50
CA ARG A 665 -12.77 18.53 34.30
C ARG A 665 -11.25 18.65 34.40
N ASN A 666 -10.71 18.83 35.61
CA ASN A 666 -9.27 18.99 35.80
C ASN A 666 -8.59 17.63 35.67
N GLU A 667 -9.16 16.61 36.31
CA GLU A 667 -8.66 15.25 36.19
C GLU A 667 -8.81 14.71 34.77
N MET A 668 -9.93 14.99 34.09
CA MET A 668 -10.10 14.67 32.67
C MET A 668 -9.00 15.29 31.81
N ARG A 669 -8.68 16.57 31.99
CA ARG A 669 -7.60 17.24 31.25
C ARG A 669 -6.24 16.60 31.53
N ARG A 670 -5.96 16.22 32.79
CA ARG A 670 -4.73 15.53 33.20
C ARG A 670 -4.62 14.14 32.56
N LEU A 671 -5.70 13.36 32.57
CA LEU A 671 -5.73 12.03 31.97
C LEU A 671 -5.61 12.07 30.45
N LEU A 672 -6.26 13.01 29.79
CA LEU A 672 -6.14 13.23 28.34
C LEU A 672 -4.71 13.60 27.93
N SER A 673 -3.98 14.39 28.72
CA SER A 673 -2.58 14.72 28.42
C SER A 673 -1.63 13.53 28.58
N MET A 674 -1.95 12.59 29.47
CA MET A 674 -1.26 11.30 29.59
C MET A 674 -1.58 10.34 28.44
N GLY A 675 -2.73 10.52 27.78
CA GLY A 675 -3.25 9.69 26.70
C GLY A 675 -4.31 8.72 27.18
N ILE A 676 -5.45 8.71 26.48
CA ILE A 676 -6.60 7.82 26.69
C ILE A 676 -6.88 7.04 25.41
N ALA A 677 -7.05 5.73 25.52
CA ALA A 677 -7.40 4.90 24.37
C ALA A 677 -8.80 5.27 23.83
N ALA A 678 -8.92 5.33 22.51
CA ALA A 678 -10.15 5.69 21.81
C ALA A 678 -11.32 4.77 22.20
N ARG A 679 -11.11 3.45 22.24
CA ARG A 679 -12.07 2.44 22.74
C ARG A 679 -12.59 2.70 24.14
N TRP A 680 -11.81 3.31 25.03
CA TRP A 680 -12.30 3.61 26.38
C TRP A 680 -13.34 4.73 26.31
N THR A 681 -13.06 5.79 25.57
CA THR A 681 -14.02 6.86 25.31
C THR A 681 -15.26 6.32 24.60
N ALA A 682 -15.10 5.46 23.58
CA ALA A 682 -16.20 4.81 22.88
C ALA A 682 -17.09 3.97 23.84
N ALA A 683 -16.47 3.14 24.68
CA ALA A 683 -17.17 2.34 25.66
C ALA A 683 -17.97 3.20 26.65
N GLU A 684 -17.42 4.33 27.12
CA GLU A 684 -18.14 5.26 28.00
C GLU A 684 -19.32 5.92 27.31
N ILE A 685 -19.17 6.36 26.06
CA ILE A 685 -20.29 6.91 25.27
C ILE A 685 -21.41 5.87 25.15
N ARG A 686 -21.05 4.63 24.77
CA ARG A 686 -22.01 3.54 24.58
C ARG A 686 -22.73 3.17 25.88
N ALA A 687 -22.02 3.18 27.01
CA ALA A 687 -22.57 2.85 28.31
C ALA A 687 -23.59 3.87 28.82
N LEU A 688 -23.54 5.13 28.37
CA LEU A 688 -24.49 6.17 28.81
C LEU A 688 -25.93 5.92 28.35
N GLY A 689 -26.12 5.32 27.17
CA GLY A 689 -27.44 5.01 26.62
C GLY A 689 -28.30 4.13 27.54
N PRO A 690 -27.87 2.90 27.85
CA PRO A 690 -28.60 1.99 28.72
C PRO A 690 -28.51 2.33 30.22
N ALA A 691 -27.61 3.24 30.64
CA ALA A 691 -27.46 3.56 32.06
C ALA A 691 -28.77 4.09 32.69
N GLU A 692 -29.08 3.63 33.90
CA GLU A 692 -30.20 4.12 34.72
C GLU A 692 -29.88 5.48 35.36
N LEU A 693 -29.65 6.48 34.51
CA LEU A 693 -29.35 7.86 34.91
C LEU A 693 -30.43 8.82 34.38
N PRO A 694 -30.79 9.89 35.12
CA PRO A 694 -31.63 10.94 34.58
C PRO A 694 -31.04 11.53 33.29
N LEU A 695 -31.90 11.90 32.33
CA LEU A 695 -31.47 12.45 31.03
C LEU A 695 -30.52 13.65 31.21
N GLU A 696 -30.78 14.52 32.18
CA GLU A 696 -29.91 15.64 32.49
C GLU A 696 -28.48 15.21 32.85
N GLU A 697 -28.34 14.16 33.64
CA GLU A 697 -27.02 13.64 34.04
C GLU A 697 -26.31 12.97 32.85
N LYS A 698 -27.05 12.22 32.00
CA LYS A 698 -26.50 11.67 30.74
C LYS A 698 -25.96 12.79 29.84
N ARG A 699 -26.75 13.86 29.66
CA ARG A 699 -26.37 15.04 28.88
C ARG A 699 -25.12 15.75 29.42
N ARG A 700 -24.99 15.85 30.75
CA ARG A 700 -23.79 16.44 31.38
C ARG A 700 -22.54 15.59 31.16
N ARG A 701 -22.65 14.25 31.25
CA ARG A 701 -21.53 13.34 31.03
C ARG A 701 -21.11 13.27 29.57
N ILE A 702 -22.05 13.19 28.63
CA ILE A 702 -21.73 13.20 27.20
C ILE A 702 -21.14 14.54 26.76
N ALA A 703 -21.59 15.67 27.30
CA ALA A 703 -21.00 16.98 27.03
C ALA A 703 -19.52 17.05 27.46
N LEU A 704 -19.15 16.35 28.54
CA LEU A 704 -17.76 16.25 28.98
C LEU A 704 -16.92 15.40 28.01
N LEU A 705 -17.47 14.30 27.51
CA LEU A 705 -16.83 13.44 26.51
C LEU A 705 -16.68 14.16 25.16
N PHE A 706 -17.68 14.94 24.76
CA PHE A 706 -17.69 15.72 23.53
C PHE A 706 -16.84 17.00 23.59
N ALA A 707 -16.36 17.39 24.78
CA ALA A 707 -15.57 18.60 24.95
C ALA A 707 -14.17 18.51 24.31
N ASN A 708 -13.63 17.29 24.14
CA ASN A 708 -12.37 17.06 23.45
C ASN A 708 -12.65 16.50 22.05
N ALA A 709 -12.58 17.37 21.04
CA ALA A 709 -12.89 17.02 19.65
C ALA A 709 -11.95 15.94 19.08
N ASP A 710 -10.66 15.96 19.44
CA ASP A 710 -9.68 15.01 18.92
C ASP A 710 -9.90 13.61 19.50
N GLN A 711 -10.21 13.52 20.80
CA GLN A 711 -10.53 12.25 21.43
C GLN A 711 -11.86 11.68 20.94
N LEU A 712 -12.85 12.56 20.72
CA LEU A 712 -14.12 12.15 20.12
C LEU A 712 -13.90 11.61 18.71
N ASP A 713 -13.11 12.30 17.88
CA ASP A 713 -12.79 11.87 16.51
C ASP A 713 -12.12 10.49 16.48
N LEU A 714 -11.17 10.25 17.39
CA LEU A 714 -10.53 8.93 17.54
C LEU A 714 -11.52 7.84 17.95
N ALA A 715 -12.33 8.09 18.98
CA ALA A 715 -13.33 7.13 19.48
C ALA A 715 -14.37 6.80 18.40
N MET A 716 -14.85 7.84 17.72
CA MET A 716 -15.79 7.74 16.63
C MET A 716 -15.18 6.96 15.46
N SER A 717 -13.92 7.22 15.09
CA SER A 717 -13.23 6.50 14.00
C SER A 717 -13.09 5.00 14.24
N GLU A 718 -12.94 4.57 15.51
CA GLU A 718 -12.79 3.17 15.93
C GLU A 718 -14.12 2.39 15.89
N ASP A 719 -15.26 3.03 16.23
CA ASP A 719 -16.58 2.38 16.30
C ASP A 719 -17.71 3.29 15.79
N ARG A 720 -17.64 3.67 14.51
CA ARG A 720 -18.56 4.67 13.92
C ARG A 720 -20.02 4.24 13.98
N PHE A 721 -20.28 2.96 13.72
CA PHE A 721 -21.64 2.41 13.67
C PHE A 721 -22.21 2.19 15.08
N GLY A 722 -21.48 1.48 15.95
CA GLY A 722 -21.94 1.20 17.30
C GLY A 722 -22.19 2.45 18.15
N LEU A 723 -21.35 3.48 17.98
CA LEU A 723 -21.52 4.74 18.72
C LEU A 723 -22.72 5.54 18.26
N THR A 724 -22.92 5.68 16.96
CA THR A 724 -24.04 6.47 16.43
C THR A 724 -25.39 5.84 16.77
N GLU A 725 -25.49 4.52 16.71
CA GLU A 725 -26.66 3.77 17.19
C GLU A 725 -26.91 3.99 18.69
N SER A 726 -25.85 3.91 19.52
CA SER A 726 -25.98 4.06 20.98
C SER A 726 -26.48 5.44 21.42
N LEU A 727 -26.24 6.48 20.61
CA LEU A 727 -26.66 7.85 20.87
C LEU A 727 -28.09 8.13 20.39
N LEU A 728 -28.54 7.45 19.33
CA LEU A 728 -29.78 7.75 18.62
C LEU A 728 -31.01 7.77 19.52
N GLY A 729 -31.12 6.78 20.41
CA GLY A 729 -32.32 6.56 21.23
C GLY A 729 -32.54 7.55 22.37
N TRP A 730 -31.54 8.36 22.75
CA TRP A 730 -31.65 9.21 23.95
C TRP A 730 -31.02 10.60 23.82
N LEU A 731 -30.07 10.81 22.89
CA LEU A 731 -29.37 12.09 22.75
C LEU A 731 -30.27 13.13 22.03
N PRO A 732 -30.65 14.24 22.68
CA PRO A 732 -31.46 15.29 22.07
C PRO A 732 -30.72 15.99 20.92
N MET A 733 -31.46 16.44 19.91
CA MET A 733 -30.91 17.05 18.69
C MET A 733 -29.88 18.18 18.96
N GLN A 734 -30.16 19.06 19.93
CA GLN A 734 -29.25 20.16 20.28
C GLN A 734 -27.84 19.73 20.72
N ASP A 735 -27.65 18.48 21.14
CA ASP A 735 -26.36 17.96 21.61
C ASP A 735 -25.61 17.16 20.53
N TRP A 736 -26.17 16.98 19.33
CA TRP A 736 -25.52 16.27 18.22
C TRP A 736 -24.43 17.08 17.51
N GLY A 737 -24.36 18.40 17.76
CA GLY A 737 -23.44 19.31 17.08
C GLY A 737 -21.97 18.84 17.01
N PRO A 738 -21.37 18.31 18.09
CA PRO A 738 -20.00 17.76 18.05
C PRO A 738 -19.83 16.61 17.05
N VAL A 739 -20.79 15.68 16.97
CA VAL A 739 -20.76 14.54 16.04
C VAL A 739 -20.97 15.02 14.60
N LEU A 740 -21.95 15.90 14.37
CA LEU A 740 -22.22 16.45 13.04
C LEU A 740 -21.01 17.21 12.48
N ARG A 741 -20.27 17.95 13.32
CA ARG A 741 -19.02 18.60 12.90
C ARG A 741 -17.92 17.64 12.50
N LEU A 742 -17.88 16.43 13.07
CA LEU A 742 -16.91 15.40 12.65
C LEU A 742 -17.26 14.87 11.26
N ILE A 743 -18.55 14.60 11.02
CA ILE A 743 -19.06 14.22 9.70
C ILE A 743 -18.74 15.32 8.67
N GLU A 744 -18.96 16.58 9.01
CA GLU A 744 -18.67 17.73 8.15
C GLU A 744 -17.18 17.89 7.79
N ARG A 745 -16.28 17.61 8.73
CA ARG A 745 -14.84 17.70 8.49
C ARG A 745 -14.30 16.61 7.58
N SER A 746 -14.97 15.45 7.50
CA SER A 746 -14.48 14.29 6.74
C SER A 746 -15.63 13.41 6.21
N PRO A 747 -16.57 13.94 5.41
CA PRO A 747 -17.77 13.23 5.03
C PRO A 747 -17.51 12.04 4.11
N ASP A 748 -16.40 12.03 3.38
CA ASP A 748 -16.00 10.86 2.59
C ASP A 748 -15.62 9.68 3.50
N LEU A 749 -14.87 9.96 4.59
CA LEU A 749 -14.54 8.97 5.63
C LEU A 749 -15.80 8.53 6.40
N TRP A 750 -16.80 9.40 6.52
CA TRP A 750 -18.05 9.16 7.24
C TRP A 750 -19.18 8.63 6.38
N ARG A 751 -19.05 8.54 5.04
CA ARG A 751 -20.18 8.32 4.11
C ARG A 751 -21.06 7.13 4.51
N GLY A 752 -20.48 5.97 4.79
CA GLY A 752 -21.22 4.77 5.19
C GLY A 752 -21.88 4.89 6.57
N ALA A 753 -21.13 5.29 7.59
CA ALA A 753 -21.66 5.42 8.95
C ALA A 753 -22.70 6.53 9.09
N ALA A 754 -22.51 7.66 8.41
CA ALA A 754 -23.47 8.74 8.36
C ALA A 754 -24.74 8.34 7.57
N GLY A 755 -24.62 7.59 6.46
CA GLY A 755 -25.78 7.01 5.77
C GLY A 755 -26.60 6.08 6.68
N ALA A 756 -25.93 5.17 7.39
CA ALA A 756 -26.60 4.26 8.34
C ALA A 756 -27.27 5.02 9.49
N LEU A 757 -26.61 6.02 10.08
CA LEU A 757 -27.19 6.89 11.10
C LEU A 757 -28.41 7.65 10.58
N ARG A 758 -28.33 8.18 9.35
CA ARG A 758 -29.43 8.90 8.69
C ARG A 758 -30.64 7.99 8.52
N ASP A 759 -30.46 6.77 8.02
CA ASP A 759 -31.55 5.81 7.82
C ASP A 759 -32.14 5.33 9.16
N ALA A 760 -31.29 5.10 10.16
CA ALA A 760 -31.73 4.76 11.51
C ALA A 760 -32.53 5.92 12.14
N ALA A 761 -32.10 7.17 11.93
CA ALA A 761 -32.81 8.36 12.41
C ALA A 761 -34.19 8.50 11.75
N GLU A 762 -34.30 8.30 10.44
CA GLU A 762 -35.61 8.30 9.76
C GLU A 762 -36.54 7.21 10.31
N LYS A 763 -36.04 5.97 10.44
CA LYS A 763 -36.82 4.85 11.00
C LYS A 763 -37.26 5.12 12.45
N ALA A 764 -36.47 5.86 13.22
CA ALA A 764 -36.79 6.26 14.58
C ALA A 764 -37.68 7.52 14.67
N GLY A 765 -38.14 8.09 13.55
CA GLY A 765 -38.95 9.32 13.53
C GLY A 765 -38.16 10.59 13.87
N ARG A 766 -36.83 10.53 13.84
CA ARG A 766 -35.88 11.63 14.11
C ARG A 766 -35.53 12.38 12.82
N GLY A 767 -36.53 12.92 12.13
CA GLY A 767 -36.34 13.63 10.85
C GLY A 767 -35.43 14.86 10.97
N ASP A 768 -35.40 15.49 12.14
CA ASP A 768 -34.51 16.60 12.47
C ASP A 768 -33.02 16.20 12.44
N LEU A 769 -32.70 15.02 12.97
CA LEU A 769 -31.36 14.45 12.94
C LEU A 769 -30.99 13.96 11.55
N ALA A 770 -31.92 13.30 10.84
CA ALA A 770 -31.70 12.89 9.45
C ALA A 770 -31.31 14.10 8.58
N CYS A 771 -32.07 15.21 8.66
CA CYS A 771 -31.70 16.48 8.03
C CYS A 771 -30.31 16.98 8.48
N GLY A 772 -30.00 16.88 9.77
CA GLY A 772 -28.71 17.30 10.31
C GLY A 772 -27.54 16.51 9.74
N VAL A 773 -27.70 15.19 9.57
CA VAL A 773 -26.70 14.31 8.97
C VAL A 773 -26.54 14.59 7.49
N ASP A 774 -27.64 14.75 6.75
CA ASP A 774 -27.61 15.13 5.34
C ASP A 774 -26.76 16.41 5.17
N ARG A 775 -27.06 17.45 5.94
CA ARG A 775 -26.33 18.73 5.90
C ARG A 775 -24.86 18.59 6.24
N ALA A 776 -24.53 17.77 7.24
CA ALA A 776 -23.14 17.50 7.63
C ALA A 776 -22.37 16.74 6.54
N GLN A 777 -23.04 15.86 5.79
CA GLN A 777 -22.46 15.21 4.62
C GLN A 777 -22.41 16.13 3.38
N GLY A 778 -22.91 17.36 3.51
CA GLY A 778 -23.01 18.31 2.40
C GLY A 778 -24.18 18.02 1.47
N TYR A 779 -25.28 17.42 1.93
CA TYR A 779 -26.53 17.24 1.17
C TYR A 779 -27.61 18.21 1.66
N LEU A 780 -28.63 18.43 0.83
CA LEU A 780 -29.89 19.06 1.29
C LEU A 780 -30.63 18.10 2.21
N CYS A 781 -31.44 18.61 3.14
CA CYS A 781 -32.29 17.71 3.92
C CYS A 781 -33.19 16.88 2.99
N GLY A 782 -33.19 15.56 3.16
CA GLY A 782 -33.89 14.60 2.30
C GLY A 782 -33.07 14.15 1.08
N GLY A 783 -31.87 14.71 0.89
CA GLY A 783 -31.00 14.51 -0.27
C GLY A 783 -29.82 13.54 -0.07
N GLY A 784 -29.73 12.88 1.09
CA GLY A 784 -28.63 11.98 1.43
C GLY A 784 -28.60 10.66 0.64
N VAL A 785 -27.47 9.96 0.72
CA VAL A 785 -27.29 8.62 0.15
C VAL A 785 -28.06 7.62 1.00
N ARG A 786 -29.11 6.99 0.44
CA ARG A 786 -29.70 5.78 1.04
C ARG A 786 -28.74 4.62 0.83
N LEU A 787 -28.48 3.86 1.89
CA LEU A 787 -27.76 2.60 1.76
C LEU A 787 -28.79 1.55 1.31
N ASP A 788 -28.62 1.00 0.11
CA ASP A 788 -29.37 -0.17 -0.35
C ASP A 788 -28.95 -1.44 0.43
#